data_AF-A0A1Q6H138-F1
#
_entry.id   AF-A0A1Q6H138-F1
#
_cell.length_a   1.000
_cell.length_b   1.000
_cell.length_c   1.000
_cell.angle_alpha   90.00
_cell.angle_beta   90.00
_cell.angle_gamma   90.00
#
_symmetry.space_group_name_H-M   'P 1'
#
loop_
_entity.id
_entity.type
_entity.pdbx_description
1 polymer ?
#
loop_
_entity_poly.entity_id
_entity_poly.type
_entity_poly.pdbx_seq_one_letter_code
_entity_poly.pdbx_strand_id
1 'polypeptide(L)'
;MSGLSLVLSGAACLWAQNVCAQDERPTKQEVAEIIHRVNRYWQTNNPSHGNFFWNRAVYHIGNVDAYKATGDCGYLDFSTAWSELNLWKGAKSDDKSKWKYTYGESDEYVLFGDCQVCFQVYSDLYKVIPEDVRIARMREVMEYQITTPVVDYWWWVDGLFMAMPIMTRLYSITGNEQLLEKMHEYWEYSNSIMYDYDEDLYYRDARYVYPEHQTYSGKKDFWARGDGWIFAAFARVLADLPKDDAYREEYITFYKDMAKSLAKSQQSEGYWTRSILDPDYAPGYETSGTALFAFGYLWGINNGILDESEYGETARRAWKYLSETALHENGRVGYIQPIGDKADPNQTIGENSTADFGVGAYLMATSEMLKYAQGEMPLLDLRITSLKRTDEGQIYVTFNDTLDAQTASDISCYTIDDKPMTGSVEFDGVRSVVLTPDFQLTGGKHIFAASGIKGDNGQIAGEGCTGTIIYTIDLTPCNPDVTVKAIGNQEGNTPENTIDNNLDTRWSQAGLNQWIRYDLGEVRNVRAVDVAFYLGSQRKSYFDIMLSVDGKEYTTVLAGCESCGTTDQLERFSFDVQPARYVMLNCNGNSQGGDNWNSITELRVSWENEMLDMIKVPGEVYTHIVLPEQDGKGRPISWKSSAPEILSADGLVNNHEIPIEVVLTADCADEHKEYNVTVMPRYPEKCVVASYEFEADDVYDAGHEERCLVDRSGKGRDARIMGQAVIDGKLNLTANTPDGFWTNGYLILPQGLLDSLRSYTVVAVVNPSSLDVQPRLYDFGSSSGNSVFLRLSECAAGMKYNAGTTTLVMSSEQPQIGRDQLMAVTYDAVTHQTCVYIDGKLTASENTIVNEPRSLTFISPDSRNYVGRSQWWDSNVARDNLDFCGTIDDFKIFSIALTEKEIGDMYNGTVGINDVDGMTDGSIALENTVVSKGEPLRLSAVGLSSVPCRVSVFSMQGTLVSESNVQSLPCSIEQSLPSGCYVVSVAAEGTGIVASQKFIVK
;
A
#
# COMPACT_ATOMS: atom_id res chain seq x y z
N MET A 1 75.85 60.84 15.51
CA MET A 1 76.86 59.78 15.27
C MET A 1 76.64 58.67 16.29
N SER A 2 76.33 57.46 15.78
CA SER A 2 76.70 56.11 16.27
C SER A 2 76.69 55.73 17.76
N GLY A 3 76.03 54.59 18.08
CA GLY A 3 76.57 53.63 19.08
C GLY A 3 75.58 52.85 19.97
N LEU A 4 75.12 51.68 19.48
CA LEU A 4 74.73 50.38 20.09
C LEU A 4 74.43 50.15 21.61
N SER A 5 73.35 49.37 21.84
CA SER A 5 73.18 48.13 22.67
C SER A 5 73.24 48.18 24.21
N LEU A 6 72.60 47.36 25.06
CA LEU A 6 71.51 46.33 25.09
C LEU A 6 71.42 45.84 26.59
N VAL A 7 70.51 44.92 26.94
CA VAL A 7 70.45 44.04 28.16
C VAL A 7 69.60 44.61 29.33
N LEU A 8 68.65 43.96 30.03
CA LEU A 8 68.21 42.56 30.32
C LEU A 8 66.72 42.61 30.76
N SER A 9 65.89 41.62 30.43
CA SER A 9 64.53 41.42 31.00
C SER A 9 64.38 40.03 31.65
N GLY A 10 63.70 40.02 32.80
CA GLY A 10 63.57 38.90 33.72
C GLY A 10 62.44 37.91 33.41
N ALA A 11 62.46 36.82 34.19
CA ALA A 11 61.66 35.60 34.05
C ALA A 11 60.13 35.79 34.06
N ALA A 12 59.44 35.02 33.21
CA ALA A 12 58.01 34.76 33.28
C ALA A 12 57.70 33.29 32.92
N CYS A 13 56.94 32.66 33.81
CA CYS A 13 56.16 31.41 33.76
C CYS A 13 56.18 30.55 32.48
N LEU A 14 56.61 29.29 32.65
CA LEU A 14 56.17 28.14 31.87
C LEU A 14 54.69 27.86 32.15
N TRP A 15 53.82 28.11 31.17
CA TRP A 15 52.52 27.43 31.05
C TRP A 15 52.51 26.66 29.74
N ALA A 16 52.17 25.38 29.84
CA ALA A 16 52.00 24.47 28.74
C ALA A 16 50.94 24.99 27.75
N GLN A 17 51.31 25.13 26.48
CA GLN A 17 50.34 25.09 25.39
C GLN A 17 50.22 23.63 24.95
N ASN A 18 49.27 22.91 25.54
CA ASN A 18 48.68 21.75 24.88
C ASN A 18 47.93 22.31 23.66
N VAL A 19 48.54 22.16 22.48
CA VAL A 19 47.78 22.18 21.23
C VAL A 19 46.92 20.92 21.29
N CYS A 20 45.63 21.05 21.61
CA CYS A 20 44.68 19.96 21.38
C CYS A 20 44.78 19.62 19.89
N ALA A 21 45.20 18.40 19.56
CA ALA A 21 45.03 17.87 18.21
C ALA A 21 43.54 18.00 17.86
N GLN A 22 43.22 18.66 16.74
CA GLN A 22 41.86 18.67 16.23
C GLN A 22 41.50 17.23 15.87
N ASP A 23 40.35 16.78 16.35
CA ASP A 23 39.78 15.49 16.00
C ASP A 23 39.48 15.45 14.50
N GLU A 24 40.19 14.61 13.75
CA GLU A 24 40.12 14.51 12.29
C GLU A 24 38.90 13.70 11.80
N ARG A 25 38.04 13.22 12.69
CA ARG A 25 36.83 12.47 12.33
C ARG A 25 35.77 13.39 11.71
N PRO A 26 34.98 12.91 10.74
CA PRO A 26 33.84 13.68 10.23
C PRO A 26 32.78 13.86 11.32
N THR A 27 31.92 14.85 11.15
CA THR A 27 30.77 15.04 12.03
C THR A 27 29.64 14.05 11.70
N LYS A 28 28.83 13.68 12.69
CA LYS A 28 27.64 12.85 12.46
C LYS A 28 26.66 13.48 11.48
N GLN A 29 26.57 14.81 11.46
CA GLN A 29 25.74 15.55 10.50
C GLN A 29 26.18 15.28 9.06
N GLU A 30 27.47 15.49 8.74
CA GLU A 30 28.01 15.28 7.39
C GLU A 30 27.78 13.85 6.90
N VAL A 31 27.99 12.86 7.78
CA VAL A 31 27.83 11.44 7.42
C VAL A 31 26.35 11.08 7.22
N ALA A 32 25.44 11.58 8.08
CA ALA A 32 24.01 11.36 7.93
C ALA A 32 23.46 11.97 6.62
N GLU A 33 23.87 13.19 6.29
CA GLU A 33 23.51 13.85 5.02
C GLU A 33 23.97 13.03 3.80
N ILE A 34 25.18 12.44 3.85
CA ILE A 34 25.68 11.54 2.81
C ILE A 34 24.82 10.28 2.70
N ILE A 35 24.50 9.61 3.82
CA ILE A 35 23.63 8.42 3.84
C ILE A 35 22.29 8.75 3.19
N HIS A 36 21.66 9.84 3.61
CA HIS A 36 20.36 10.24 3.09
C HIS A 36 20.42 10.56 1.59
N ARG A 37 21.45 11.28 1.14
CA ARG A 37 21.63 11.63 -0.27
C ARG A 37 21.80 10.38 -1.14
N VAL A 38 22.65 9.44 -0.73
CA VAL A 38 22.89 8.20 -1.47
C VAL A 38 21.66 7.31 -1.52
N ASN A 39 21.05 7.06 -0.35
CA ASN A 39 19.96 6.09 -0.27
C ASN A 39 18.68 6.62 -0.93
N ARG A 40 18.39 7.92 -0.79
CA ARG A 40 17.27 8.56 -1.51
C ARG A 40 17.49 8.52 -3.01
N TYR A 41 18.70 8.87 -3.49
CA TYR A 41 19.03 8.77 -4.91
C TYR A 41 18.76 7.35 -5.44
N TRP A 42 19.20 6.32 -4.72
CA TRP A 42 18.97 4.94 -5.12
C TRP A 42 17.49 4.56 -5.16
N GLN A 43 16.74 4.78 -4.08
CA GLN A 43 15.32 4.39 -3.98
C GLN A 43 14.45 5.13 -4.99
N THR A 44 14.70 6.42 -5.22
CA THR A 44 13.97 7.21 -6.22
C THR A 44 14.22 6.73 -7.65
N ASN A 45 15.44 6.29 -7.97
CA ASN A 45 15.78 5.83 -9.32
C ASN A 45 15.56 4.31 -9.52
N ASN A 46 15.24 3.56 -8.46
CA ASN A 46 14.98 2.12 -8.51
C ASN A 46 13.69 1.77 -7.73
N PRO A 47 12.52 2.30 -8.12
CA PRO A 47 11.26 2.03 -7.41
C PRO A 47 10.80 0.58 -7.53
N SER A 48 11.24 -0.14 -8.57
CA SER A 48 11.02 -1.59 -8.68
C SER A 48 12.00 -2.34 -7.80
N HIS A 49 11.47 -3.01 -6.78
CA HIS A 49 12.26 -3.77 -5.79
C HIS A 49 13.03 -4.94 -6.41
N GLY A 50 12.52 -5.56 -7.48
CA GLY A 50 13.16 -6.70 -8.14
C GLY A 50 13.18 -7.99 -7.31
N ASN A 51 14.00 -8.96 -7.74
CA ASN A 51 14.05 -10.30 -7.16
C ASN A 51 14.95 -10.40 -5.90
N PHE A 52 14.92 -11.57 -5.26
CA PHE A 52 15.68 -11.91 -4.05
C PHE A 52 17.20 -12.06 -4.26
N PHE A 53 17.69 -12.03 -5.51
CA PHE A 53 19.05 -12.47 -5.85
C PHE A 53 20.12 -11.54 -5.29
N TRP A 54 21.36 -12.05 -5.17
CA TRP A 54 22.40 -11.48 -4.31
C TRP A 54 22.64 -10.00 -4.48
N ASN A 55 22.70 -9.53 -5.72
CA ASN A 55 23.06 -8.16 -6.05
C ASN A 55 22.08 -7.16 -5.41
N ARG A 56 20.78 -7.47 -5.45
CA ARG A 56 19.71 -6.69 -4.82
C ARG A 56 19.68 -6.90 -3.31
N ALA A 57 19.82 -8.14 -2.86
CA ALA A 57 19.84 -8.45 -1.43
C ALA A 57 20.94 -7.69 -0.68
N VAL A 58 22.13 -7.50 -1.27
CA VAL A 58 23.20 -6.71 -0.66
C VAL A 58 22.84 -5.23 -0.53
N TYR A 59 22.16 -4.64 -1.52
CA TYR A 59 21.60 -3.29 -1.34
C TYR A 59 20.68 -3.24 -0.11
N HIS A 60 19.78 -4.20 0.02
CA HIS A 60 18.84 -4.26 1.14
C HIS A 60 19.54 -4.47 2.49
N ILE A 61 20.64 -5.22 2.56
CA ILE A 61 21.49 -5.31 3.75
C ILE A 61 22.01 -3.92 4.15
N GLY A 62 22.64 -3.20 3.22
CA GLY A 62 23.16 -1.85 3.47
C GLY A 62 22.06 -0.85 3.83
N ASN A 63 20.89 -0.96 3.20
CA ASN A 63 19.74 -0.12 3.49
C ASN A 63 19.15 -0.37 4.89
N VAL A 64 19.09 -1.63 5.36
CA VAL A 64 18.70 -1.95 6.74
C VAL A 64 19.75 -1.50 7.75
N ASP A 65 21.04 -1.57 7.43
CA ASP A 65 22.09 -1.01 8.28
C ASP A 65 21.99 0.53 8.36
N ALA A 66 21.63 1.20 7.27
CA ALA A 66 21.34 2.63 7.25
C ALA A 66 20.10 3.00 8.07
N TYR A 67 19.05 2.16 8.08
CA TYR A 67 17.93 2.31 9.01
C TYR A 67 18.40 2.23 10.46
N LYS A 68 19.15 1.19 10.84
CA LYS A 68 19.66 1.02 12.21
C LYS A 68 20.54 2.18 12.66
N ALA A 69 21.26 2.80 11.73
CA ALA A 69 22.18 3.90 12.03
C ALA A 69 21.50 5.28 12.09
N THR A 70 20.47 5.52 11.28
CA THR A 70 19.82 6.85 11.16
C THR A 70 18.43 6.94 11.80
N GLY A 71 17.74 5.82 11.98
CA GLY A 71 16.34 5.76 12.43
C GLY A 71 15.31 6.08 11.34
N ASP A 72 15.70 6.31 10.08
CA ASP A 72 14.75 6.62 8.99
C ASP A 72 13.91 5.39 8.63
N CYS A 73 12.67 5.34 9.12
CA CYS A 73 11.79 4.19 8.93
C CYS A 73 11.40 3.96 7.46
N GLY A 74 11.56 4.96 6.58
CA GLY A 74 11.38 4.77 5.14
C GLY A 74 12.37 3.79 4.52
N TYR A 75 13.55 3.62 5.12
CA TYR A 75 14.51 2.60 4.70
C TYR A 75 14.02 1.21 5.07
N LEU A 76 13.47 1.04 6.27
CA LEU A 76 12.88 -0.22 6.71
C LEU A 76 11.71 -0.63 5.80
N ASP A 77 10.85 0.32 5.43
CA ASP A 77 9.70 0.10 4.55
C ASP A 77 10.12 -0.41 3.18
N PHE A 78 11.13 0.22 2.59
CA PHE A 78 11.64 -0.16 1.28
C PHE A 78 12.15 -1.61 1.25
N SER A 79 12.78 -2.08 2.33
CA SER A 79 13.21 -3.48 2.44
C SER A 79 12.10 -4.45 2.82
N THR A 80 11.10 -3.98 3.57
CA THR A 80 9.91 -4.77 3.88
C THR A 80 9.11 -5.07 2.62
N ALA A 81 8.84 -4.05 1.79
CA ALA A 81 8.13 -4.21 0.52
C ALA A 81 8.87 -5.14 -0.46
N TRP A 82 10.21 -5.06 -0.55
CA TRP A 82 11.00 -6.02 -1.32
C TRP A 82 10.89 -7.45 -0.78
N SER A 83 10.88 -7.61 0.55
CA SER A 83 10.77 -8.93 1.19
C SER A 83 9.40 -9.56 0.97
N GLU A 84 8.34 -8.76 1.08
CA GLU A 84 6.96 -9.17 0.78
C GLU A 84 6.78 -9.57 -0.69
N LEU A 85 7.31 -8.78 -1.63
CA LEU A 85 7.30 -9.11 -3.06
C LEU A 85 7.97 -10.47 -3.35
N ASN A 86 9.04 -10.77 -2.62
CA ASN A 86 9.77 -12.02 -2.72
C ASN A 86 9.21 -13.14 -1.82
N LEU A 87 8.06 -12.90 -1.18
CA LEU A 87 7.35 -13.85 -0.33
C LEU A 87 8.20 -14.36 0.84
N TRP A 88 9.16 -13.55 1.31
CA TRP A 88 10.14 -13.95 2.32
C TRP A 88 10.95 -15.20 1.93
N LYS A 89 11.16 -15.42 0.61
CA LYS A 89 11.91 -16.55 0.05
C LYS A 89 13.06 -16.08 -0.83
N GLY A 90 14.14 -16.85 -0.79
CA GLY A 90 15.10 -16.95 -1.89
C GLY A 90 14.51 -17.72 -3.08
N ALA A 91 15.31 -18.57 -3.71
CA ALA A 91 14.83 -19.48 -4.76
C ALA A 91 13.66 -20.36 -4.26
N LYS A 92 12.62 -20.49 -5.09
CA LYS A 92 11.27 -20.87 -4.64
C LYS A 92 10.90 -22.34 -4.81
N SER A 93 11.79 -23.21 -5.28
CA SER A 93 11.48 -24.64 -5.41
C SER A 93 11.24 -25.27 -4.05
N ASP A 94 10.12 -25.97 -3.88
CA ASP A 94 9.84 -26.76 -2.69
C ASP A 94 10.30 -28.24 -2.82
N ASP A 95 10.76 -28.64 -4.01
CA ASP A 95 11.27 -29.99 -4.29
C ASP A 95 12.77 -30.09 -3.94
N LYS A 96 13.05 -30.50 -2.70
CA LYS A 96 14.41 -30.66 -2.15
C LYS A 96 15.31 -31.57 -2.99
N SER A 97 14.73 -32.51 -3.76
CA SER A 97 15.52 -33.41 -4.63
C SER A 97 16.16 -32.71 -5.82
N LYS A 98 15.68 -31.50 -6.15
CA LYS A 98 16.19 -30.66 -7.25
C LYS A 98 17.06 -29.50 -6.77
N TRP A 99 17.23 -29.34 -5.46
CA TRP A 99 17.96 -28.21 -4.91
C TRP A 99 19.45 -28.27 -5.29
N LYS A 100 19.96 -27.16 -5.82
CA LYS A 100 21.34 -27.00 -6.31
C LYS A 100 22.07 -25.90 -5.54
N TYR A 101 23.40 -26.00 -5.48
CA TYR A 101 24.30 -25.04 -4.83
C TYR A 101 25.41 -24.50 -5.74
N THR A 102 25.41 -24.87 -7.02
CA THR A 102 26.26 -24.23 -8.04
C THR A 102 25.65 -22.91 -8.52
N TYR A 103 26.37 -22.14 -9.33
CA TYR A 103 25.81 -20.91 -9.89
C TYR A 103 24.53 -21.17 -10.69
N GLY A 104 23.48 -20.40 -10.40
CA GLY A 104 22.29 -20.32 -11.22
C GLY A 104 21.19 -19.48 -10.58
N GLU A 105 20.27 -19.02 -11.43
CA GLU A 105 19.27 -18.01 -11.09
C GLU A 105 17.82 -18.55 -11.13
N SER A 106 17.64 -19.84 -11.42
CA SER A 106 16.32 -20.47 -11.37
C SER A 106 15.92 -20.84 -9.94
N ASP A 107 14.63 -21.14 -9.75
CA ASP A 107 14.08 -21.51 -8.45
C ASP A 107 14.64 -22.82 -7.87
N GLU A 108 15.42 -23.60 -8.62
CA GLU A 108 16.09 -24.81 -8.14
C GLU A 108 17.38 -24.54 -7.35
N TYR A 109 17.96 -23.34 -7.44
CA TYR A 109 19.26 -23.01 -6.81
C TYR A 109 19.13 -22.57 -5.34
N VAL A 110 18.32 -23.30 -4.58
CA VAL A 110 17.96 -22.98 -3.18
C VAL A 110 19.14 -23.06 -2.20
N LEU A 111 20.12 -23.91 -2.50
CA LEU A 111 21.31 -24.11 -1.67
C LEU A 111 22.50 -23.26 -2.12
N PHE A 112 22.32 -22.41 -3.15
CA PHE A 112 23.35 -21.50 -3.62
C PHE A 112 23.33 -20.22 -2.78
N GLY A 113 24.46 -19.83 -2.21
CA GLY A 113 24.59 -18.69 -1.29
C GLY A 113 23.98 -17.38 -1.83
N ASP A 114 24.09 -17.11 -3.12
CA ASP A 114 23.51 -15.91 -3.75
C ASP A 114 21.97 -15.87 -3.69
N CYS A 115 21.33 -17.03 -3.58
CA CYS A 115 19.89 -17.16 -3.37
C CYS A 115 19.51 -17.12 -1.87
N GLN A 116 20.49 -17.17 -0.97
CA GLN A 116 20.30 -17.25 0.49
C GLN A 116 20.57 -15.92 1.18
N VAL A 117 21.44 -15.06 0.64
CA VAL A 117 21.83 -13.78 1.27
C VAL A 117 20.65 -12.88 1.64
N CYS A 118 19.51 -13.01 0.94
CA CYS A 118 18.25 -12.37 1.30
C CYS A 118 17.79 -12.67 2.74
N PHE A 119 18.14 -13.83 3.30
CA PHE A 119 17.82 -14.22 4.68
C PHE A 119 18.51 -13.35 5.72
N GLN A 120 19.62 -12.66 5.40
CA GLN A 120 20.17 -11.64 6.28
C GLN A 120 19.18 -10.48 6.47
N VAL A 121 18.57 -10.01 5.37
CA VAL A 121 17.54 -8.96 5.45
C VAL A 121 16.32 -9.46 6.23
N TYR A 122 15.83 -10.67 5.92
CA TYR A 122 14.62 -11.19 6.56
C TYR A 122 14.79 -11.41 8.06
N SER A 123 15.96 -11.89 8.50
CA SER A 123 16.27 -12.02 9.92
C SER A 123 16.36 -10.67 10.64
N ASP A 124 16.89 -9.64 9.99
CA ASP A 124 16.87 -8.28 10.56
C ASP A 124 15.44 -7.73 10.67
N LEU A 125 14.60 -7.91 9.65
CA LEU A 125 13.20 -7.48 9.68
C LEU A 125 12.38 -8.25 10.73
N TYR A 126 12.67 -9.54 10.95
CA TYR A 126 12.06 -10.34 12.00
C TYR A 126 12.43 -9.85 13.40
N LYS A 127 13.68 -9.40 13.61
CA LYS A 127 14.11 -8.81 14.90
C LYS A 127 13.35 -7.53 15.25
N VAL A 128 12.86 -6.77 14.24
CA VAL A 128 12.06 -5.55 14.44
C VAL A 128 10.58 -5.89 14.66
N ILE A 129 9.99 -6.74 13.81
CA ILE A 129 8.59 -7.19 13.92
C ILE A 129 8.59 -8.73 13.82
N PRO A 130 8.47 -9.44 14.96
CA PRO A 130 8.52 -10.89 14.99
C PRO A 130 7.26 -11.54 14.40
N GLU A 131 7.38 -12.06 13.19
CA GLU A 131 6.36 -12.86 12.52
C GLU A 131 7.02 -14.09 11.88
N ASP A 132 6.57 -15.30 12.26
CA ASP A 132 7.22 -16.55 11.85
C ASP A 132 7.34 -16.73 10.33
N VAL A 133 6.39 -16.16 9.56
CA VAL A 133 6.42 -16.18 8.09
C VAL A 133 7.71 -15.58 7.52
N ARG A 134 8.29 -14.57 8.19
CA ARG A 134 9.47 -13.83 7.72
C ARG A 134 10.74 -14.68 7.71
N ILE A 135 10.82 -15.68 8.56
CA ILE A 135 12.00 -16.56 8.68
C ILE A 135 11.70 -18.02 8.34
N ALA A 136 10.46 -18.37 8.01
CA ALA A 136 10.06 -19.75 7.74
C ALA A 136 10.92 -20.41 6.65
N ARG A 137 11.17 -19.70 5.53
CA ARG A 137 12.02 -20.21 4.45
C ARG A 137 13.51 -20.28 4.82
N MET A 138 14.01 -19.27 5.53
CA MET A 138 15.37 -19.28 6.06
C MET A 138 15.61 -20.51 6.92
N ARG A 139 14.70 -20.81 7.84
CA ARG A 139 14.75 -22.02 8.68
C ARG A 139 14.73 -23.28 7.84
N GLU A 140 13.75 -23.43 6.96
CA GLU A 140 13.61 -24.60 6.10
C GLU A 140 14.90 -24.91 5.31
N VAL A 141 15.48 -23.88 4.67
CA VAL A 141 16.64 -24.04 3.80
C VAL A 141 17.89 -24.33 4.61
N MET A 142 18.17 -23.51 5.64
CA MET A 142 19.41 -23.62 6.40
C MET A 142 19.41 -24.86 7.31
N GLU A 143 18.29 -25.18 7.96
CA GLU A 143 18.16 -26.39 8.77
C GLU A 143 18.24 -27.66 7.91
N TYR A 144 17.78 -27.62 6.64
CA TYR A 144 18.04 -28.73 5.71
C TYR A 144 19.52 -28.81 5.31
N GLN A 145 20.13 -27.69 4.92
CA GLN A 145 21.53 -27.65 4.45
C GLN A 145 22.50 -28.23 5.49
N ILE A 146 22.35 -27.90 6.77
CA ILE A 146 23.23 -28.41 7.84
C ILE A 146 23.08 -29.91 8.13
N THR A 147 22.02 -30.55 7.62
CA THR A 147 21.81 -32.00 7.79
C THR A 147 22.42 -32.83 6.66
N THR A 148 22.84 -32.20 5.56
CA THR A 148 23.47 -32.91 4.46
C THR A 148 24.93 -33.24 4.78
N PRO A 149 25.53 -34.25 4.12
CA PRO A 149 26.95 -34.54 4.25
C PRO A 149 27.85 -33.63 3.39
N VAL A 150 27.26 -32.66 2.68
CA VAL A 150 27.98 -31.77 1.76
C VAL A 150 28.67 -30.67 2.56
N VAL A 151 29.92 -30.37 2.23
CA VAL A 151 30.74 -29.37 2.96
C VAL A 151 31.25 -28.26 2.05
N ASP A 152 31.16 -28.45 0.73
CA ASP A 152 31.69 -27.57 -0.30
C ASP A 152 30.72 -26.49 -0.78
N TYR A 153 29.74 -26.12 0.04
CA TYR A 153 28.72 -25.13 -0.32
C TYR A 153 29.33 -23.76 -0.65
N TRP A 154 30.41 -23.36 0.03
CA TRP A 154 31.07 -22.06 -0.11
C TRP A 154 32.38 -22.19 -0.88
N TRP A 155 32.27 -22.59 -2.15
CA TRP A 155 33.40 -22.84 -3.04
C TRP A 155 33.98 -21.57 -3.70
N TRP A 156 33.40 -20.39 -3.43
CA TRP A 156 33.87 -19.08 -3.88
C TRP A 156 33.81 -18.09 -2.71
N VAL A 157 34.72 -17.11 -2.69
CA VAL A 157 34.94 -16.23 -1.54
C VAL A 157 33.71 -15.37 -1.22
N ASP A 158 32.97 -14.89 -2.23
CA ASP A 158 31.79 -14.06 -2.03
C ASP A 158 30.70 -14.84 -1.25
N GLY A 159 30.63 -16.16 -1.42
CA GLY A 159 29.69 -17.06 -0.75
C GLY A 159 29.80 -17.00 0.78
N LEU A 160 30.98 -16.64 1.30
CA LEU A 160 31.19 -16.44 2.73
C LEU A 160 30.41 -15.22 3.24
N PHE A 161 30.38 -14.09 2.50
CA PHE A 161 29.50 -12.98 2.86
C PHE A 161 28.03 -13.34 2.70
N MET A 162 27.70 -14.06 1.65
CA MET A 162 26.32 -14.39 1.35
C MET A 162 25.67 -15.22 2.46
N ALA A 163 26.36 -16.25 2.94
CA ALA A 163 25.76 -17.28 3.78
C ALA A 163 26.35 -17.43 5.20
N MET A 164 27.61 -17.07 5.45
CA MET A 164 28.22 -17.23 6.78
C MET A 164 27.47 -16.44 7.87
N PRO A 165 27.10 -15.15 7.69
CA PRO A 165 26.36 -14.41 8.70
C PRO A 165 24.95 -14.96 8.97
N ILE A 166 24.35 -15.69 8.03
CA ILE A 166 23.03 -16.31 8.21
C ILE A 166 23.07 -17.33 9.35
N MET A 167 24.19 -18.02 9.53
CA MET A 167 24.36 -19.08 10.52
C MET A 167 24.31 -18.53 11.95
N THR A 168 25.07 -17.48 12.26
CA THR A 168 25.04 -16.82 13.58
C THR A 168 23.71 -16.15 13.85
N ARG A 169 23.09 -15.56 12.83
CA ARG A 169 21.76 -14.95 12.92
C ARG A 169 20.69 -15.99 13.24
N LEU A 170 20.67 -17.11 12.52
CA LEU A 170 19.69 -18.16 12.80
C LEU A 170 19.94 -18.83 14.16
N TYR A 171 21.21 -18.98 14.55
CA TYR A 171 21.56 -19.43 15.89
C TYR A 171 20.99 -18.49 16.96
N SER A 172 21.13 -17.16 16.80
CA SER A 172 20.61 -16.18 17.75
C SER A 172 19.09 -16.26 17.94
N ILE A 173 18.37 -16.79 16.94
CA ILE A 173 16.91 -16.98 16.96
C ILE A 173 16.53 -18.35 17.53
N THR A 174 17.26 -19.41 17.20
CA THR A 174 16.85 -20.80 17.44
C THR A 174 17.60 -21.51 18.58
N GLY A 175 18.79 -21.02 18.92
CA GLY A 175 19.72 -21.70 19.83
C GLY A 175 20.32 -23.00 19.27
N ASN A 176 20.19 -23.29 17.97
CA ASN A 176 20.71 -24.53 17.39
C ASN A 176 22.23 -24.47 17.16
N GLU A 177 22.99 -25.01 18.12
CA GLU A 177 24.47 -25.06 18.09
C GLU A 177 25.06 -25.71 16.83
N GLN A 178 24.34 -26.65 16.18
CA GLN A 178 24.79 -27.29 14.94
C GLN A 178 25.05 -26.28 13.81
N LEU A 179 24.38 -25.12 13.83
CA LEU A 179 24.62 -24.04 12.88
C LEU A 179 26.05 -23.49 13.01
N LEU A 180 26.56 -23.32 14.22
CA LEU A 180 27.89 -22.77 14.45
C LEU A 180 28.99 -23.78 14.07
N GLU A 181 28.78 -25.05 14.42
CA GLU A 181 29.68 -26.15 14.01
C GLU A 181 29.75 -26.29 12.47
N LYS A 182 28.60 -26.26 11.79
CA LYS A 182 28.56 -26.34 10.32
C LYS A 182 29.11 -25.08 9.64
N MET A 183 28.91 -23.90 10.23
CA MET A 183 29.52 -22.67 9.74
C MET A 183 31.05 -22.79 9.74
N HIS A 184 31.63 -23.31 10.82
CA HIS A 184 33.06 -23.52 10.90
C HIS A 184 33.55 -24.56 9.87
N GLU A 185 32.88 -25.72 9.76
CA GLU A 185 33.23 -26.76 8.77
C GLU A 185 33.21 -26.24 7.31
N TYR A 186 32.18 -25.47 6.94
CA TYR A 186 32.09 -24.88 5.59
C TYR A 186 33.16 -23.82 5.35
N TRP A 187 33.49 -23.03 6.37
CA TRP A 187 34.56 -22.03 6.30
C TRP A 187 35.96 -22.67 6.21
N GLU A 188 36.23 -23.76 6.94
CA GLU A 188 37.47 -24.53 6.83
C GLU A 188 37.65 -25.10 5.42
N TYR A 189 36.57 -25.60 4.80
CA TYR A 189 36.61 -26.01 3.40
C TYR A 189 37.01 -24.85 2.49
N SER A 190 36.38 -23.68 2.63
CA SER A 190 36.73 -22.48 1.86
C SER A 190 38.20 -22.10 2.03
N ASN A 191 38.71 -22.11 3.27
CA ASN A 191 40.13 -21.82 3.58
C ASN A 191 41.08 -22.81 2.90
N SER A 192 40.72 -24.09 2.82
CA SER A 192 41.55 -25.12 2.21
C SER A 192 41.81 -24.91 0.71
N ILE A 193 40.99 -24.08 0.06
CA ILE A 193 41.06 -23.79 -1.38
C ILE A 193 41.52 -22.36 -1.64
N MET A 194 41.00 -21.40 -0.88
CA MET A 194 41.06 -19.98 -1.26
C MET A 194 41.98 -19.15 -0.38
N TYR A 195 42.25 -19.54 0.86
CA TYR A 195 43.07 -18.71 1.76
C TYR A 195 44.57 -18.94 1.52
N ASP A 196 45.31 -17.85 1.34
CA ASP A 196 46.76 -17.87 1.20
C ASP A 196 47.42 -17.41 2.51
N TYR A 197 48.04 -18.33 3.23
CA TYR A 197 48.69 -18.08 4.52
C TYR A 197 49.98 -17.25 4.45
N ASP A 198 50.53 -17.00 3.25
CA ASP A 198 51.72 -16.13 3.12
C ASP A 198 51.30 -14.65 3.00
N GLU A 199 50.14 -14.39 2.38
CA GLU A 199 49.64 -13.04 2.11
C GLU A 199 48.48 -12.64 3.03
N ASP A 200 47.90 -13.58 3.77
CA ASP A 200 46.71 -13.40 4.62
C ASP A 200 45.50 -12.87 3.83
N LEU A 201 45.32 -13.35 2.59
CA LEU A 201 44.25 -12.93 1.65
C LEU A 201 43.59 -14.14 0.99
N TYR A 202 42.40 -13.93 0.42
CA TYR A 202 41.60 -14.96 -0.22
C TYR A 202 41.59 -14.83 -1.74
N TYR A 203 42.02 -15.87 -2.45
CA TYR A 203 41.70 -16.03 -3.87
C TYR A 203 40.19 -16.11 -4.06
N ARG A 204 39.67 -15.61 -5.18
CA ARG A 204 38.20 -15.57 -5.34
C ARG A 204 37.55 -16.95 -5.46
N ASP A 205 38.26 -17.88 -6.09
CA ASP A 205 37.90 -19.29 -6.23
C ASP A 205 39.14 -20.09 -6.68
N ALA A 206 39.02 -21.42 -6.73
CA ALA A 206 40.11 -22.34 -7.03
C ALA A 206 40.87 -22.05 -8.35
N ARG A 207 40.28 -21.33 -9.31
CA ARG A 207 40.91 -21.01 -10.60
C ARG A 207 42.03 -19.97 -10.49
N TYR A 208 42.05 -19.19 -9.41
CA TYR A 208 42.93 -18.03 -9.24
C TYR A 208 44.15 -18.29 -8.36
N VAL A 209 44.30 -19.53 -7.87
CA VAL A 209 45.40 -19.93 -6.99
C VAL A 209 46.73 -19.89 -7.74
N TYR A 210 47.75 -19.33 -7.08
CA TYR A 210 49.13 -19.28 -7.57
C TYR A 210 49.85 -20.62 -7.34
N PRO A 211 50.78 -21.05 -8.21
CA PRO A 211 51.31 -20.36 -9.39
C PRO A 211 50.54 -20.56 -10.69
N GLU A 212 49.49 -21.38 -10.71
CA GLU A 212 48.75 -21.75 -11.93
C GLU A 212 48.10 -20.52 -12.58
N HIS A 213 47.57 -19.60 -11.77
CA HIS A 213 47.12 -18.28 -12.20
C HIS A 213 48.03 -17.18 -11.65
N GLN A 214 48.35 -16.19 -12.49
CA GLN A 214 49.20 -15.05 -12.14
C GLN A 214 48.76 -13.81 -12.92
N THR A 215 49.01 -12.63 -12.37
CA THR A 215 48.90 -11.37 -13.12
C THR A 215 49.96 -11.30 -14.23
N TYR A 216 49.85 -10.35 -15.17
CA TYR A 216 50.88 -10.15 -16.20
C TYR A 216 52.27 -9.84 -15.64
N SER A 217 52.34 -9.34 -14.40
CA SER A 217 53.57 -9.06 -13.66
C SER A 217 54.10 -10.27 -12.89
N GLY A 218 53.45 -11.44 -12.99
CA GLY A 218 53.83 -12.68 -12.30
C GLY A 218 53.50 -12.70 -10.80
N LYS A 219 52.55 -11.88 -10.35
CA LYS A 219 52.12 -11.80 -8.93
C LYS A 219 50.89 -12.67 -8.66
N LYS A 220 50.64 -12.94 -7.37
CA LYS A 220 49.37 -13.48 -6.86
C LYS A 220 48.23 -12.48 -7.13
N ASP A 221 47.09 -12.97 -7.60
CA ASP A 221 45.93 -12.15 -7.98
C ASP A 221 44.78 -12.28 -6.97
N PHE A 222 44.72 -11.33 -6.04
CA PHE A 222 43.65 -11.23 -5.04
C PHE A 222 42.66 -10.15 -5.44
N TRP A 223 41.38 -10.51 -5.50
CA TRP A 223 40.35 -9.63 -6.02
C TRP A 223 39.74 -8.77 -4.92
N ALA A 224 39.86 -7.44 -5.02
CA ALA A 224 39.44 -6.50 -3.98
C ALA A 224 38.01 -6.69 -3.49
N ARG A 225 37.04 -6.90 -4.39
CA ARG A 225 35.66 -7.16 -3.96
C ARG A 225 35.50 -8.52 -3.28
N GLY A 226 36.24 -9.54 -3.73
CA GLY A 226 36.24 -10.88 -3.13
C GLY A 226 36.72 -10.86 -1.68
N ASP A 227 37.91 -10.30 -1.43
CA ASP A 227 38.43 -10.09 -0.08
C ASP A 227 37.56 -9.14 0.74
N GLY A 228 36.94 -8.14 0.09
CA GLY A 228 35.98 -7.24 0.72
C GLY A 228 34.79 -8.01 1.32
N TRP A 229 34.24 -8.98 0.59
CA TRP A 229 33.13 -9.79 1.06
C TRP A 229 33.48 -10.55 2.35
N ILE A 230 34.58 -11.31 2.37
CA ILE A 230 34.95 -12.08 3.55
C ILE A 230 35.36 -11.17 4.73
N PHE A 231 36.06 -10.05 4.47
CA PHE A 231 36.40 -9.11 5.53
C PHE A 231 35.15 -8.50 6.19
N ALA A 232 34.12 -8.17 5.39
CA ALA A 232 32.81 -7.76 5.89
C ALA A 232 32.05 -8.92 6.56
N ALA A 233 32.18 -10.15 6.05
CA ALA A 233 31.53 -11.33 6.63
C ALA A 233 32.03 -11.59 8.06
N PHE A 234 33.33 -11.51 8.32
CA PHE A 234 33.89 -11.64 9.68
C PHE A 234 33.29 -10.60 10.63
N ALA A 235 33.21 -9.34 10.21
CA ALA A 235 32.59 -8.28 11.02
C ALA A 235 31.13 -8.63 11.37
N ARG A 236 30.33 -9.09 10.39
CA ARG A 236 28.93 -9.47 10.62
C ARG A 236 28.77 -10.72 11.49
N VAL A 237 29.61 -11.74 11.27
CA VAL A 237 29.63 -12.96 12.09
C VAL A 237 29.94 -12.61 13.54
N LEU A 238 31.02 -11.85 13.78
CA LEU A 238 31.47 -11.47 15.13
C LEU A 238 30.49 -10.53 15.86
N ALA A 239 29.60 -9.85 15.14
CA ALA A 239 28.54 -9.03 15.73
C ALA A 239 27.43 -9.87 16.40
N ASP A 240 27.13 -11.04 15.84
CA ASP A 240 26.04 -11.92 16.31
C ASP A 240 26.56 -13.19 17.02
N LEU A 241 27.83 -13.57 16.84
CA LEU A 241 28.43 -14.78 17.43
C LEU A 241 28.54 -14.67 18.97
N PRO A 242 28.19 -15.73 19.73
CA PRO A 242 28.39 -15.75 21.18
C PRO A 242 29.84 -15.45 21.57
N LYS A 243 30.03 -14.67 22.65
CA LYS A 243 31.37 -14.28 23.11
C LYS A 243 32.22 -15.46 23.61
N ASP A 244 31.58 -16.55 23.98
CA ASP A 244 32.14 -17.79 24.50
C ASP A 244 32.13 -18.94 23.47
N ASP A 245 31.78 -18.67 22.21
CA ASP A 245 31.87 -19.63 21.12
C ASP A 245 33.32 -20.15 20.95
N ALA A 246 33.46 -21.45 20.69
CA ALA A 246 34.74 -22.14 20.67
C ALA A 246 35.68 -21.67 19.53
N TYR A 247 35.13 -21.19 18.42
CA TYR A 247 35.88 -20.80 17.21
C TYR A 247 36.07 -19.28 17.10
N ARG A 248 35.50 -18.50 18.02
CA ARG A 248 35.50 -17.03 17.96
C ARG A 248 36.89 -16.41 17.84
N GLU A 249 37.86 -16.87 18.63
CA GLU A 249 39.22 -16.31 18.62
C GLU A 249 39.97 -16.61 17.31
N GLU A 250 39.64 -17.72 16.65
CA GLU A 250 40.18 -18.05 15.33
C GLU A 250 39.66 -17.06 14.28
N TYR A 251 38.35 -16.79 14.25
CA TYR A 251 37.79 -15.78 13.35
C TYR A 251 38.38 -14.38 13.58
N ILE A 252 38.62 -14.00 14.85
CA ILE A 252 39.28 -12.73 15.19
C ILE A 252 40.72 -12.69 14.65
N THR A 253 41.44 -13.81 14.72
CA THR A 253 42.82 -13.90 14.24
C THR A 253 42.86 -13.68 12.73
N PHE A 254 42.09 -14.45 11.96
CA PHE A 254 42.01 -14.29 10.50
C PHE A 254 41.57 -12.88 10.09
N TYR A 255 40.58 -12.33 10.80
CA TYR A 255 40.11 -10.96 10.55
C TYR A 255 41.21 -9.91 10.79
N LYS A 256 42.03 -10.06 11.84
CA LYS A 256 43.17 -9.17 12.12
C LYS A 256 44.31 -9.33 11.10
N ASP A 257 44.60 -10.56 10.70
CA ASP A 257 45.65 -10.84 9.71
C ASP A 257 45.27 -10.21 8.34
N MET A 258 44.03 -10.39 7.91
CA MET A 258 43.48 -9.69 6.74
C MET A 258 43.56 -8.16 6.90
N ALA A 259 43.15 -7.60 8.04
CA ALA A 259 43.21 -6.16 8.29
C ALA A 259 44.64 -5.60 8.12
N LYS A 260 45.65 -6.35 8.55
CA LYS A 260 47.05 -5.95 8.38
C LYS A 260 47.48 -5.97 6.90
N SER A 261 47.18 -7.04 6.17
CA SER A 261 47.55 -7.17 4.75
C SER A 261 46.82 -6.16 3.85
N LEU A 262 45.54 -5.92 4.12
CA LEU A 262 44.76 -4.91 3.42
C LEU A 262 45.28 -3.49 3.67
N ALA A 263 45.60 -3.13 4.92
CA ALA A 263 46.13 -1.80 5.26
C ALA A 263 47.45 -1.50 4.54
N LYS A 264 48.33 -2.51 4.44
CA LYS A 264 49.60 -2.44 3.70
C LYS A 264 49.40 -2.22 2.19
N SER A 265 48.27 -2.66 1.64
CA SER A 265 47.99 -2.68 0.20
C SER A 265 47.13 -1.51 -0.28
N GLN A 266 46.71 -0.63 0.65
CA GLN A 266 45.89 0.55 0.33
C GLN A 266 46.67 1.55 -0.54
N GLN A 267 46.05 2.04 -1.62
CA GLN A 267 46.66 3.04 -2.50
C GLN A 267 46.75 4.40 -1.81
N SER A 268 47.64 5.29 -2.29
CA SER A 268 47.88 6.63 -1.70
C SER A 268 46.61 7.45 -1.52
N GLU A 269 45.68 7.35 -2.46
CA GLU A 269 44.42 8.09 -2.48
C GLU A 269 43.32 7.43 -1.65
N GLY A 270 43.57 6.27 -1.02
CA GLY A 270 42.69 5.64 -0.02
C GLY A 270 41.84 4.48 -0.52
N TYR A 271 41.79 4.21 -1.82
CA TYR A 271 41.11 3.07 -2.41
C TYR A 271 42.00 1.83 -2.51
N TRP A 272 41.41 0.70 -2.89
CA TRP A 272 42.12 -0.51 -3.31
C TRP A 272 41.86 -0.78 -4.79
N THR A 273 42.89 -1.17 -5.54
CA THR A 273 42.75 -1.60 -6.93
C THR A 273 42.11 -2.97 -7.01
N ARG A 274 41.47 -3.28 -8.14
CA ARG A 274 40.78 -4.57 -8.37
C ARG A 274 41.66 -5.79 -8.09
N SER A 275 42.93 -5.75 -8.48
CA SER A 275 43.93 -6.71 -8.02
C SER A 275 44.73 -6.04 -6.90
N ILE A 276 44.61 -6.56 -5.68
CA ILE A 276 45.09 -5.88 -4.45
C ILE A 276 46.62 -5.72 -4.46
N LEU A 277 47.34 -6.76 -4.88
CA LEU A 277 48.81 -6.80 -4.87
C LEU A 277 49.44 -6.37 -6.21
N ASP A 278 48.64 -6.11 -7.24
CA ASP A 278 49.12 -5.64 -8.55
C ASP A 278 48.28 -4.48 -9.12
N PRO A 279 48.47 -3.25 -8.62
CA PRO A 279 47.74 -2.07 -9.07
C PRO A 279 47.82 -1.82 -10.58
N ASP A 280 48.95 -2.13 -11.21
CA ASP A 280 49.18 -1.95 -12.64
C ASP A 280 48.44 -2.98 -13.51
N TYR A 281 48.03 -4.12 -12.95
CA TYR A 281 47.31 -5.16 -13.68
C TYR A 281 45.89 -4.73 -14.03
N ALA A 282 45.16 -4.17 -13.05
CA ALA A 282 43.79 -3.70 -13.21
C ALA A 282 43.63 -2.32 -12.55
N PRO A 283 44.20 -1.26 -13.18
CA PRO A 283 44.39 0.04 -12.56
C PRO A 283 43.08 0.82 -12.43
N GLY A 284 43.15 1.91 -11.66
CA GLY A 284 42.05 2.84 -11.45
C GLY A 284 41.19 2.51 -10.23
N TYR A 285 40.26 3.41 -9.97
CA TYR A 285 39.37 3.37 -8.80
C TYR A 285 38.40 2.19 -8.86
N GLU A 286 38.18 1.57 -7.70
CA GLU A 286 37.18 0.52 -7.49
C GLU A 286 36.50 0.75 -6.12
N THR A 287 35.20 1.00 -6.14
CA THR A 287 34.47 1.43 -4.95
C THR A 287 33.91 0.28 -4.11
N SER A 288 33.50 -0.83 -4.71
CA SER A 288 32.78 -1.88 -3.98
C SER A 288 33.66 -2.60 -2.94
N GLY A 289 34.86 -3.02 -3.32
CA GLY A 289 35.86 -3.58 -2.40
C GLY A 289 36.30 -2.55 -1.37
N THR A 290 36.60 -1.32 -1.80
CA THR A 290 36.99 -0.23 -0.88
C THR A 290 35.92 0.05 0.18
N ALA A 291 34.64 0.05 -0.19
CA ALA A 291 33.54 0.24 0.75
C ALA A 291 33.41 -0.93 1.74
N LEU A 292 33.53 -2.17 1.28
CA LEU A 292 33.51 -3.34 2.18
C LEU A 292 34.69 -3.34 3.16
N PHE A 293 35.88 -2.95 2.70
CA PHE A 293 37.04 -2.76 3.59
C PHE A 293 36.79 -1.65 4.60
N ALA A 294 36.28 -0.51 4.18
CA ALA A 294 35.94 0.60 5.08
C ALA A 294 34.93 0.15 6.16
N PHE A 295 33.85 -0.54 5.76
CA PHE A 295 32.89 -1.15 6.70
C PHE A 295 33.58 -2.06 7.71
N GLY A 296 34.42 -2.99 7.22
CA GLY A 296 35.16 -3.91 8.07
C GLY A 296 36.03 -3.16 9.08
N TYR A 297 36.90 -2.25 8.64
CA TYR A 297 37.77 -1.51 9.57
C TYR A 297 36.99 -0.70 10.60
N LEU A 298 35.97 0.03 10.17
CA LEU A 298 35.15 0.87 11.05
C LEU A 298 34.42 0.02 12.08
N TRP A 299 33.81 -1.09 11.65
CA TRP A 299 33.15 -2.02 12.59
C TRP A 299 34.15 -2.60 13.60
N GLY A 300 35.33 -3.05 13.13
CA GLY A 300 36.38 -3.61 13.99
C GLY A 300 36.89 -2.62 15.04
N ILE A 301 37.06 -1.35 14.65
CA ILE A 301 37.45 -0.25 15.56
C ILE A 301 36.32 0.04 16.55
N ASN A 302 35.09 0.23 16.07
CA ASN A 302 33.92 0.54 16.89
C ASN A 302 33.63 -0.54 17.95
N ASN A 303 34.02 -1.79 17.69
CA ASN A 303 33.81 -2.93 18.60
C ASN A 303 35.07 -3.33 19.38
N GLY A 304 36.17 -2.55 19.29
CA GLY A 304 37.40 -2.78 20.03
C GLY A 304 38.16 -4.05 19.63
N ILE A 305 37.91 -4.58 18.43
CA ILE A 305 38.63 -5.73 17.87
C ILE A 305 39.90 -5.27 17.14
N LEU A 306 39.81 -4.15 16.42
CA LEU A 306 40.94 -3.48 15.76
C LEU A 306 41.35 -2.23 16.56
N ASP A 307 42.65 -1.97 16.68
CA ASP A 307 43.18 -0.80 17.38
C ASP A 307 43.05 0.45 16.51
N GLU A 308 42.35 1.48 17.01
CA GLU A 308 42.16 2.77 16.33
C GLU A 308 43.50 3.45 16.02
N SER A 309 44.50 3.32 16.90
CA SER A 309 45.82 3.93 16.69
C SER A 309 46.60 3.28 15.54
N GLU A 310 46.27 2.03 15.19
CA GLU A 310 46.89 1.30 14.09
C GLU A 310 46.09 1.47 12.78
N TYR A 311 44.75 1.38 12.83
CA TYR A 311 43.91 1.29 11.65
C TYR A 311 43.03 2.53 11.38
N GLY A 312 43.00 3.50 12.28
CA GLY A 312 42.17 4.71 12.14
C GLY A 312 42.53 5.55 10.91
N GLU A 313 43.82 5.63 10.54
CA GLU A 313 44.26 6.30 9.31
C GLU A 313 43.80 5.56 8.05
N THR A 314 43.90 4.23 8.03
CA THR A 314 43.41 3.40 6.92
C THR A 314 41.92 3.61 6.70
N ALA A 315 41.12 3.60 7.77
CA ALA A 315 39.68 3.86 7.72
C ALA A 315 39.35 5.28 7.23
N ARG A 316 40.03 6.31 7.76
CA ARG A 316 39.82 7.72 7.35
C ARG A 316 40.19 7.97 5.89
N ARG A 317 41.27 7.35 5.38
CA ARG A 317 41.65 7.46 3.96
C ARG A 317 40.66 6.76 3.03
N ALA A 318 40.16 5.59 3.42
CA ALA A 318 39.11 4.91 2.69
C ALA A 318 37.83 5.77 2.64
N TRP A 319 37.44 6.34 3.78
CA TRP A 319 36.32 7.28 3.86
C TRP A 319 36.50 8.47 2.94
N LYS A 320 37.68 9.10 2.95
CA LYS A 320 37.98 10.24 2.10
C LYS A 320 37.75 9.93 0.61
N TYR A 321 38.23 8.78 0.14
CA TYR A 321 37.96 8.33 -1.22
C TYR A 321 36.45 8.14 -1.47
N LEU A 322 35.74 7.48 -0.55
CA LEU A 322 34.30 7.24 -0.67
C LEU A 322 33.51 8.56 -0.76
N SER A 323 33.80 9.52 0.12
CA SER A 323 33.05 10.77 0.25
C SER A 323 33.43 11.85 -0.78
N GLU A 324 34.68 11.88 -1.25
CA GLU A 324 35.19 12.94 -2.14
C GLU A 324 35.38 12.49 -3.60
N THR A 325 35.50 11.18 -3.86
CA THR A 325 35.76 10.66 -5.21
C THR A 325 34.66 9.74 -5.72
N ALA A 326 34.22 8.77 -4.91
CA ALA A 326 33.19 7.83 -5.34
C ALA A 326 31.78 8.45 -5.34
N LEU A 327 31.49 9.33 -4.39
CA LEU A 327 30.19 9.99 -4.27
C LEU A 327 30.07 11.19 -5.22
N HIS A 328 29.04 11.17 -6.06
CA HIS A 328 28.68 12.30 -6.92
C HIS A 328 27.72 13.25 -6.18
N GLU A 329 27.64 14.51 -6.62
CA GLU A 329 26.80 15.55 -6.01
C GLU A 329 25.31 15.16 -5.92
N ASN A 330 24.81 14.38 -6.87
CA ASN A 330 23.41 13.94 -6.91
C ASN A 330 23.12 12.72 -6.02
N GLY A 331 24.12 12.13 -5.37
CA GLY A 331 23.98 10.91 -4.55
C GLY A 331 24.32 9.61 -5.28
N ARG A 332 24.66 9.64 -6.57
CA ARG A 332 25.17 8.45 -7.27
C ARG A 332 26.51 8.05 -6.66
N VAL A 333 26.68 6.74 -6.46
CA VAL A 333 27.98 6.14 -6.11
C VAL A 333 28.61 5.58 -7.38
N GLY A 334 29.73 6.16 -7.77
CA GLY A 334 30.50 5.85 -8.97
C GLY A 334 31.55 4.77 -8.77
N TYR A 335 32.32 4.50 -9.83
CA TYR A 335 33.46 3.56 -9.85
C TYR A 335 33.18 2.15 -9.27
N ILE A 336 31.94 1.69 -9.31
CA ILE A 336 31.59 0.32 -8.91
C ILE A 336 31.94 -0.61 -10.07
N GLN A 337 32.85 -1.56 -9.85
CA GLN A 337 33.12 -2.58 -10.87
C GLN A 337 31.83 -3.36 -11.16
N PRO A 338 31.38 -3.48 -12.42
CA PRO A 338 30.20 -4.27 -12.79
C PRO A 338 30.26 -5.73 -12.30
N ILE A 339 29.12 -6.42 -12.36
CA ILE A 339 29.06 -7.86 -12.10
C ILE A 339 30.06 -8.55 -13.04
N GLY A 340 30.95 -9.36 -12.47
CA GLY A 340 32.06 -9.94 -13.20
C GLY A 340 32.79 -11.01 -12.39
N ASP A 341 33.42 -11.93 -13.12
CA ASP A 341 34.05 -13.12 -12.55
C ASP A 341 35.55 -12.97 -12.25
N LYS A 342 36.13 -11.76 -12.38
CA LYS A 342 37.54 -11.46 -12.07
C LYS A 342 37.91 -9.97 -11.95
N ALA A 343 39.14 -9.70 -11.53
CA ALA A 343 39.84 -8.43 -11.75
C ALA A 343 40.23 -8.29 -13.23
N ASP A 344 39.30 -7.93 -14.11
CA ASP A 344 39.56 -7.91 -15.56
C ASP A 344 40.52 -6.76 -15.92
N PRO A 345 41.76 -7.06 -16.39
CA PRO A 345 42.74 -6.03 -16.75
C PRO A 345 42.34 -5.24 -18.00
N ASN A 346 41.43 -5.77 -18.83
CA ASN A 346 40.96 -5.11 -20.04
C ASN A 346 39.72 -4.24 -19.78
N GLN A 347 39.18 -4.29 -18.56
CA GLN A 347 38.03 -3.47 -18.16
C GLN A 347 38.53 -2.14 -17.61
N THR A 348 37.94 -1.04 -18.07
CA THR A 348 38.08 0.28 -17.43
C THR A 348 36.78 0.58 -16.71
N ILE A 349 36.85 0.95 -15.42
CA ILE A 349 35.67 1.33 -14.65
C ILE A 349 35.46 2.83 -14.83
N GLY A 350 34.33 3.19 -15.45
CA GLY A 350 33.96 4.59 -15.60
C GLY A 350 33.46 5.19 -14.28
N GLU A 351 33.61 6.50 -14.12
CA GLU A 351 33.09 7.27 -12.98
C GLU A 351 31.59 7.00 -12.75
N ASN A 352 30.81 6.87 -13.83
CA ASN A 352 29.37 6.64 -13.73
C ASN A 352 29.00 5.17 -13.51
N SER A 353 29.94 4.24 -13.40
CA SER A 353 29.62 2.84 -13.14
C SER A 353 29.03 2.67 -11.73
N THR A 354 27.78 2.22 -11.64
CA THR A 354 27.05 2.05 -10.38
C THR A 354 26.27 0.73 -10.38
N ALA A 355 26.08 0.12 -9.21
CA ALA A 355 25.30 -1.11 -9.05
C ALA A 355 24.73 -1.22 -7.62
N ASP A 356 23.64 -1.97 -7.48
CA ASP A 356 22.93 -2.25 -6.22
C ASP A 356 23.86 -2.72 -5.10
N PHE A 357 24.62 -3.79 -5.34
CA PHE A 357 25.52 -4.36 -4.35
C PHE A 357 26.61 -3.38 -3.91
N GLY A 358 27.08 -2.51 -4.81
CA GLY A 358 28.10 -1.50 -4.50
C GLY A 358 27.52 -0.35 -3.67
N VAL A 359 26.27 0.05 -3.93
CA VAL A 359 25.55 1.00 -3.09
C VAL A 359 25.25 0.39 -1.71
N GLY A 360 24.88 -0.89 -1.64
CA GLY A 360 24.74 -1.62 -0.39
C GLY A 360 26.03 -1.62 0.45
N ALA A 361 27.17 -1.93 -0.18
CA ALA A 361 28.49 -1.84 0.45
C ALA A 361 28.82 -0.43 0.95
N TYR A 362 28.54 0.59 0.14
CA TYR A 362 28.72 1.99 0.51
C TYR A 362 27.88 2.37 1.74
N LEU A 363 26.61 1.94 1.78
CA LEU A 363 25.70 2.20 2.91
C LEU A 363 26.12 1.46 4.19
N MET A 364 26.68 0.24 4.09
CA MET A 364 27.28 -0.44 5.25
C MET A 364 28.45 0.39 5.81
N ALA A 365 29.36 0.85 4.94
CA ALA A 365 30.52 1.64 5.35
C ALA A 365 30.14 2.98 5.98
N THR A 366 29.22 3.72 5.38
CA THR A 366 28.76 5.01 5.92
C THR A 366 28.00 4.83 7.24
N SER A 367 27.25 3.74 7.41
CA SER A 367 26.54 3.43 8.66
C SER A 367 27.50 3.18 9.83
N GLU A 368 28.62 2.50 9.59
CA GLU A 368 29.68 2.36 10.60
C GLU A 368 30.48 3.65 10.80
N MET A 369 30.70 4.43 9.73
CA MET A 369 31.33 5.75 9.85
C MET A 369 30.47 6.68 10.70
N LEU A 370 29.14 6.62 10.59
CA LEU A 370 28.24 7.43 11.40
C LEU A 370 28.39 7.12 12.90
N LYS A 371 28.62 5.86 13.26
CA LYS A 371 28.91 5.45 14.65
C LYS A 371 30.25 6.00 15.13
N TYR A 372 31.28 5.95 14.28
CA TYR A 372 32.64 6.41 14.55
C TYR A 372 32.77 7.96 14.60
N ALA A 373 31.93 8.67 13.84
CA ALA A 373 31.91 10.12 13.70
C ALA A 373 31.64 10.87 15.02
N GLN A 374 32.15 12.10 15.09
CA GLN A 374 32.04 12.97 16.27
C GLN A 374 30.77 13.83 16.26
N GLY A 375 30.40 14.37 17.42
CA GLY A 375 29.24 15.23 17.60
C GLY A 375 27.94 14.45 17.87
N GLU A 376 26.83 15.18 17.84
CA GLU A 376 25.49 14.63 18.07
C GLU A 376 24.82 14.24 16.75
N MET A 377 23.94 13.25 16.80
CA MET A 377 23.11 12.89 15.64
C MET A 377 22.18 14.06 15.29
N PRO A 378 22.10 14.47 14.01
CA PRO A 378 21.10 15.45 13.61
C PRO A 378 19.69 14.85 13.78
N LEU A 379 18.71 15.72 14.05
CA LEU A 379 17.31 15.32 13.97
C LEU A 379 16.96 15.02 12.51
N LEU A 380 16.18 13.96 12.30
CA LEU A 380 15.78 13.53 10.98
C LEU A 380 14.61 14.36 10.46
N ASP A 381 14.79 15.06 9.34
CA ASP A 381 13.70 15.79 8.71
C ASP A 381 12.52 14.87 8.38
N LEU A 382 11.31 15.33 8.68
CA LEU A 382 10.08 14.63 8.33
C LEU A 382 9.86 14.70 6.82
N ARG A 383 9.63 13.54 6.18
CA ARG A 383 9.40 13.41 4.74
C ARG A 383 8.42 12.30 4.41
N ILE A 384 7.81 12.40 3.23
CA ILE A 384 7.01 11.33 2.64
C ILE A 384 7.93 10.23 2.12
N THR A 385 7.65 8.99 2.50
CA THR A 385 8.38 7.77 2.09
C THR A 385 7.59 6.94 1.08
N SER A 386 6.26 6.99 1.16
CA SER A 386 5.38 6.31 0.20
C SER A 386 4.17 7.18 -0.12
N LEU A 387 3.77 7.14 -1.39
CA LEU A 387 2.54 7.78 -1.86
C LEU A 387 1.87 6.81 -2.83
N LYS A 388 0.72 6.27 -2.45
CA LYS A 388 0.00 5.25 -3.23
C LYS A 388 -1.45 5.66 -3.45
N ARG A 389 -1.98 5.34 -4.63
CA ARG A 389 -3.39 5.55 -4.97
C ARG A 389 -4.16 4.25 -4.82
N THR A 390 -5.42 4.33 -4.42
CA THR A 390 -6.38 3.22 -4.62
C THR A 390 -7.23 3.43 -5.87
N ASP A 391 -7.87 2.35 -6.32
CA ASP A 391 -8.81 2.40 -7.44
C ASP A 391 -9.99 3.36 -7.14
N GLU A 392 -10.34 3.49 -5.86
CA GLU A 392 -11.38 4.38 -5.33
C GLU A 392 -10.97 5.86 -5.24
N GLY A 393 -9.72 6.19 -5.59
CA GLY A 393 -9.22 7.57 -5.63
C GLY A 393 -8.66 8.09 -4.30
N GLN A 394 -8.54 7.24 -3.28
CA GLN A 394 -7.86 7.57 -2.03
C GLN A 394 -6.34 7.64 -2.25
N ILE A 395 -5.67 8.43 -1.41
CA ILE A 395 -4.22 8.64 -1.44
C ILE A 395 -3.65 8.21 -0.09
N TYR A 396 -2.91 7.11 -0.08
CA TYR A 396 -2.16 6.62 1.07
C TYR A 396 -0.80 7.29 1.10
N VAL A 397 -0.55 8.04 2.16
CA VAL A 397 0.70 8.78 2.38
C VAL A 397 1.39 8.20 3.59
N THR A 398 2.61 7.71 3.44
CA THR A 398 3.43 7.20 4.56
C THR A 398 4.62 8.14 4.77
N PHE A 399 4.95 8.40 6.03
CA PHE A 399 6.07 9.23 6.45
C PHE A 399 7.22 8.40 7.05
N ASN A 400 8.41 8.99 7.15
CA ASN A 400 9.61 8.34 7.71
C ASN A 400 9.68 8.31 9.24
N ASP A 401 8.73 8.93 9.94
CA ASP A 401 8.66 8.98 11.40
C ASP A 401 7.21 8.81 11.86
N THR A 402 7.02 8.41 13.12
CA THR A 402 5.71 8.42 13.78
C THR A 402 5.21 9.86 13.86
N LEU A 403 3.92 10.07 13.61
CA LEU A 403 3.34 11.40 13.53
C LEU A 403 2.53 11.75 14.77
N ASP A 404 2.55 13.02 15.13
CA ASP A 404 1.63 13.61 16.09
C ASP A 404 0.20 13.52 15.53
N ALA A 405 -0.67 12.79 16.24
CA ALA A 405 -2.02 12.49 15.80
C ALA A 405 -2.87 13.73 15.49
N GLN A 406 -2.66 14.84 16.21
CA GLN A 406 -3.40 16.07 16.00
C GLN A 406 -3.02 16.70 14.66
N THR A 407 -1.73 16.87 14.40
CA THR A 407 -1.27 17.48 13.15
C THR A 407 -1.42 16.56 11.93
N ALA A 408 -1.31 15.23 12.11
CA ALA A 408 -1.54 14.26 11.04
C ALA A 408 -3.02 14.14 10.64
N SER A 409 -3.95 14.37 11.57
CA SER A 409 -5.39 14.34 11.29
C SER A 409 -5.94 15.71 10.84
N ASP A 410 -5.09 16.73 10.73
CA ASP A 410 -5.50 18.05 10.24
C ASP A 410 -5.39 18.10 8.71
N ILE A 411 -6.53 18.03 8.02
CA ILE A 411 -6.56 18.04 6.55
C ILE A 411 -5.91 19.31 5.95
N SER A 412 -5.86 20.42 6.71
CA SER A 412 -5.25 21.67 6.25
C SER A 412 -3.73 21.61 6.14
N CYS A 413 -3.10 20.59 6.73
CA CYS A 413 -1.68 20.31 6.58
C CYS A 413 -1.31 19.78 5.19
N TYR A 414 -2.28 19.47 4.33
CA TYR A 414 -2.06 18.82 3.05
C TYR A 414 -2.47 19.68 1.86
N THR A 415 -1.72 19.58 0.77
CA THR A 415 -2.07 20.19 -0.52
C THR A 415 -1.85 19.23 -1.68
N ILE A 416 -2.61 19.44 -2.75
CA ILE A 416 -2.39 18.79 -4.05
C ILE A 416 -2.33 19.87 -5.12
N ASP A 417 -1.24 19.91 -5.89
CA ASP A 417 -0.93 20.94 -6.88
C ASP A 417 -1.05 22.37 -6.33
N ASP A 418 -0.44 22.58 -5.15
CA ASP A 418 -0.47 23.83 -4.40
C ASP A 418 -1.87 24.30 -3.97
N LYS A 419 -2.90 23.46 -4.14
CA LYS A 419 -4.26 23.74 -3.67
C LYS A 419 -4.51 23.02 -2.34
N PRO A 420 -5.18 23.68 -1.37
CA PRO A 420 -5.58 23.04 -0.13
C PRO A 420 -6.34 21.74 -0.38
N MET A 421 -5.96 20.71 0.36
CA MET A 421 -6.67 19.44 0.35
C MET A 421 -8.05 19.60 1.01
N THR A 422 -9.10 19.09 0.36
CA THR A 422 -10.50 19.09 0.86
C THR A 422 -11.09 17.67 0.76
N GLY A 423 -11.94 17.30 1.73
CA GLY A 423 -12.42 15.93 1.91
C GLY A 423 -12.15 15.40 3.32
N SER A 424 -11.63 14.18 3.43
CA SER A 424 -11.22 13.59 4.72
C SER A 424 -9.75 13.15 4.75
N VAL A 425 -9.20 13.09 5.96
CA VAL A 425 -7.92 12.49 6.29
C VAL A 425 -8.13 11.49 7.42
N GLU A 426 -7.61 10.27 7.27
CA GLU A 426 -7.62 9.23 8.29
C GLU A 426 -6.19 8.86 8.63
N PHE A 427 -5.80 9.00 9.90
CA PHE A 427 -4.47 8.65 10.36
C PHE A 427 -4.44 7.22 10.90
N ASP A 428 -3.44 6.42 10.52
CA ASP A 428 -3.28 5.02 10.94
C ASP A 428 -2.84 4.84 12.41
N GLY A 429 -2.66 5.95 13.13
CA GLY A 429 -2.18 5.96 14.52
C GLY A 429 -0.67 5.82 14.65
N VAL A 430 0.06 5.70 13.54
CA VAL A 430 1.51 5.52 13.52
C VAL A 430 2.17 6.57 12.63
N ARG A 431 2.12 6.40 11.31
CA ARG A 431 2.91 7.22 10.37
C ARG A 431 2.33 7.36 8.97
N SER A 432 1.12 6.86 8.77
CA SER A 432 0.45 6.94 7.48
C SER A 432 -0.88 7.63 7.60
N VAL A 433 -1.24 8.39 6.57
CA VAL A 433 -2.57 8.95 6.43
C VAL A 433 -3.20 8.48 5.14
N VAL A 434 -4.51 8.27 5.17
CA VAL A 434 -5.35 8.03 3.99
C VAL A 434 -6.13 9.31 3.74
N LEU A 435 -5.86 9.95 2.61
CA LEU A 435 -6.60 11.12 2.17
C LEU A 435 -7.68 10.69 1.20
N THR A 436 -8.90 11.15 1.42
CA THR A 436 -10.03 10.96 0.51
C THR A 436 -10.46 12.31 -0.02
N PRO A 437 -9.98 12.70 -1.22
CA PRO A 437 -10.42 13.94 -1.86
C PRO A 437 -11.92 14.00 -2.12
N ASP A 438 -12.55 15.14 -1.79
CA ASP A 438 -13.92 15.45 -2.21
C ASP A 438 -14.01 15.99 -3.64
N PHE A 439 -12.86 16.13 -4.30
CA PHE A 439 -12.73 16.48 -5.71
C PHE A 439 -12.06 15.35 -6.49
N GLN A 440 -12.44 15.22 -7.76
CA GLN A 440 -11.82 14.25 -8.65
C GLN A 440 -10.48 14.80 -9.17
N LEU A 441 -9.40 14.07 -8.91
CA LEU A 441 -8.12 14.33 -9.54
C LEU A 441 -8.19 13.94 -11.02
N THR A 442 -7.74 14.84 -11.88
CA THR A 442 -7.66 14.56 -13.32
C THR A 442 -6.57 13.53 -13.59
N GLY A 443 -6.57 12.88 -14.76
CA GLY A 443 -5.36 12.14 -15.15
C GLY A 443 -4.16 13.08 -15.28
N GLY A 444 -2.99 12.58 -14.92
CA GLY A 444 -1.72 13.30 -15.03
C GLY A 444 -0.88 13.25 -13.75
N LYS A 445 0.21 14.00 -13.78
CA LYS A 445 1.11 14.17 -12.64
C LYS A 445 0.54 15.18 -11.64
N HIS A 446 0.45 14.78 -10.39
CA HIS A 446 0.04 15.63 -9.28
C HIS A 446 1.14 15.72 -8.22
N ILE A 447 1.36 16.91 -7.68
CA ILE A 447 2.30 17.14 -6.59
C ILE A 447 1.52 17.18 -5.29
N PHE A 448 1.78 16.20 -4.44
CA PHE A 448 1.29 16.19 -3.07
C PHE A 448 2.29 16.91 -2.17
N ALA A 449 1.83 17.72 -1.24
CA ALA A 449 2.67 18.31 -0.20
C ALA A 449 2.02 18.19 1.18
N ALA A 450 2.89 18.08 2.19
CA ALA A 450 2.55 18.10 3.59
C ALA A 450 3.31 19.24 4.28
N SER A 451 2.63 20.01 5.14
CA SER A 451 3.24 21.10 5.89
C SER A 451 2.61 21.24 7.27
N GLY A 452 3.40 21.56 8.29
CA GLY A 452 2.90 21.71 9.66
C GLY A 452 2.67 20.40 10.42
N ILE A 453 2.83 19.25 9.77
CA ILE A 453 2.79 17.93 10.42
C ILE A 453 4.01 17.77 11.30
N LYS A 454 3.82 17.34 12.55
CA LYS A 454 4.90 17.11 13.50
C LYS A 454 5.21 15.62 13.63
N GLY A 455 6.49 15.27 13.57
CA GLY A 455 6.98 13.92 13.90
C GLY A 455 7.29 13.77 15.39
N ASP A 456 7.35 12.52 15.86
CA ASP A 456 7.70 12.17 17.24
C ASP A 456 9.09 12.65 17.63
N ASN A 457 10.01 12.75 16.66
CA ASN A 457 11.34 13.32 16.88
C ASN A 457 11.33 14.87 17.07
N GLY A 458 10.16 15.51 16.99
CA GLY A 458 9.95 16.94 17.18
C GLY A 458 10.13 17.80 15.93
N GLN A 459 10.54 17.23 14.80
CA GLN A 459 10.60 17.93 13.51
C GLN A 459 9.21 18.20 12.96
N ILE A 460 9.11 19.27 12.18
CA ILE A 460 7.87 19.67 11.53
C ILE A 460 8.10 19.60 10.02
N ALA A 461 7.18 18.96 9.29
CA ALA A 461 7.17 18.96 7.83
C ALA A 461 7.19 20.41 7.32
N GLY A 462 8.30 20.79 6.69
CA GLY A 462 8.42 22.06 5.99
C GLY A 462 7.81 22.01 4.59
N GLU A 463 7.79 23.15 3.89
CA GLU A 463 7.25 23.29 2.52
C GLU A 463 7.88 22.32 1.49
N GLY A 464 9.05 21.74 1.79
CA GLY A 464 9.73 20.76 0.95
C GLY A 464 9.27 19.30 1.12
N CYS A 465 8.36 19.00 2.06
CA CYS A 465 7.84 17.66 2.28
C CYS A 465 6.79 17.32 1.20
N THR A 466 7.29 16.92 0.03
CA THR A 466 6.47 16.68 -1.17
C THR A 466 6.63 15.27 -1.72
N GLY A 467 5.60 14.80 -2.41
CA GLY A 467 5.58 13.56 -3.17
C GLY A 467 4.90 13.77 -4.52
N THR A 468 5.13 12.87 -5.47
CA THR A 468 4.45 12.90 -6.78
C THR A 468 3.56 11.67 -6.91
N ILE A 469 2.30 11.88 -7.29
CA ILE A 469 1.36 10.81 -7.66
C ILE A 469 0.97 10.96 -9.12
N ILE A 470 0.83 9.84 -9.83
CA ILE A 470 0.40 9.82 -11.23
C ILE A 470 -1.00 9.21 -11.30
N TYR A 471 -1.96 9.97 -11.81
CA TYR A 471 -3.29 9.48 -12.13
C TYR A 471 -3.31 9.00 -13.58
N THR A 472 -3.31 7.68 -13.76
CA THR A 472 -3.38 7.05 -15.10
C THR A 472 -4.75 7.21 -15.72
N ILE A 473 -4.79 7.18 -17.05
CA ILE A 473 -6.02 7.18 -17.85
C ILE A 473 -6.29 5.77 -18.34
N ASP A 474 -7.55 5.32 -18.27
CA ASP A 474 -7.96 4.04 -18.85
C ASP A 474 -7.83 4.07 -20.38
N LEU A 475 -7.37 2.96 -20.96
CA LEU A 475 -7.28 2.82 -22.40
C LEU A 475 -8.67 2.76 -23.03
N THR A 476 -9.05 3.83 -23.71
CA THR A 476 -10.29 3.90 -24.50
C THR A 476 -10.04 3.54 -25.96
N PRO A 477 -11.05 3.06 -26.70
CA PRO A 477 -10.92 2.87 -28.15
C PRO A 477 -10.47 4.14 -28.87
N CYS A 478 -9.45 4.04 -29.73
CA CYS A 478 -9.02 5.16 -30.56
C CYS A 478 -10.15 5.57 -31.53
N ASN A 479 -10.27 6.87 -31.80
CA ASN A 479 -11.24 7.38 -32.77
C ASN A 479 -10.85 6.88 -34.18
N PRO A 480 -11.79 6.27 -34.93
CA PRO A 480 -11.49 5.67 -36.23
C PRO A 480 -11.04 6.66 -37.30
N ASP A 481 -11.32 7.96 -37.14
CA ASP A 481 -10.88 9.01 -38.06
C ASP A 481 -9.43 9.46 -37.79
N VAL A 482 -8.85 9.08 -36.65
CA VAL A 482 -7.47 9.42 -36.31
C VAL A 482 -6.53 8.54 -37.11
N THR A 483 -5.61 9.17 -37.84
CA THR A 483 -4.54 8.46 -38.56
C THR A 483 -3.18 8.90 -38.06
N VAL A 484 -2.18 8.02 -38.15
CA VAL A 484 -0.85 8.26 -37.59
C VAL A 484 0.24 8.13 -38.65
N LYS A 485 1.30 8.94 -38.54
CA LYS A 485 2.52 8.88 -39.34
C LYS A 485 3.73 9.17 -38.45
N ALA A 486 4.86 8.52 -38.70
CA ALA A 486 6.11 8.84 -38.04
C ALA A 486 7.23 9.11 -39.05
N ILE A 487 8.34 9.67 -38.56
CA ILE A 487 9.56 9.89 -39.36
C ILE A 487 10.17 8.59 -39.88
N GLY A 488 9.97 7.50 -39.14
CA GLY A 488 10.47 6.16 -39.42
C GLY A 488 10.04 5.18 -38.33
N ASN A 489 10.42 3.92 -38.46
CA ASN A 489 10.14 2.89 -37.48
C ASN A 489 11.11 1.70 -37.59
N GLN A 490 11.26 0.97 -36.49
CA GLN A 490 11.85 -0.36 -36.44
C GLN A 490 10.91 -1.38 -37.11
N GLU A 491 11.48 -2.41 -37.73
CA GLU A 491 10.72 -3.53 -38.31
C GLU A 491 9.78 -4.17 -37.26
N GLY A 492 8.50 -4.32 -37.61
CA GLY A 492 7.46 -4.85 -36.73
C GLY A 492 6.84 -3.85 -35.73
N ASN A 493 7.48 -2.70 -35.49
CA ASN A 493 7.03 -1.69 -34.52
C ASN A 493 6.57 -0.40 -35.21
N THR A 494 5.51 -0.50 -36.02
CA THR A 494 5.04 0.58 -36.89
C THR A 494 4.23 1.64 -36.14
N PRO A 495 4.02 2.85 -36.69
CA PRO A 495 3.27 3.91 -36.03
C PRO A 495 1.82 3.53 -35.69
N GLU A 496 1.19 2.67 -36.49
CA GLU A 496 -0.20 2.23 -36.32
C GLU A 496 -0.42 1.47 -35.01
N ASN A 497 0.63 0.85 -34.46
CA ASN A 497 0.58 0.20 -33.16
C ASN A 497 0.26 1.18 -32.02
N THR A 498 0.39 2.51 -32.23
CA THR A 498 0.07 3.52 -31.19
C THR A 498 -1.40 3.88 -31.08
N ILE A 499 -2.24 3.29 -31.93
CA ILE A 499 -3.68 3.55 -32.01
C ILE A 499 -4.49 2.25 -32.18
N ASP A 500 -3.89 1.08 -31.89
CA ASP A 500 -4.51 -0.22 -32.12
C ASP A 500 -5.29 -0.77 -30.90
N ASN A 501 -5.24 -0.04 -29.78
CA ASN A 501 -5.81 -0.37 -28.48
C ASN A 501 -5.12 -1.56 -27.80
N ASN A 502 -3.82 -1.73 -28.02
CA ASN A 502 -3.03 -2.81 -27.44
C ASN A 502 -1.72 -2.29 -26.82
N LEU A 503 -1.63 -2.32 -25.49
CA LEU A 503 -0.41 -1.90 -24.78
C LEU A 503 0.79 -2.85 -25.00
N ASP A 504 0.57 -4.05 -25.56
CA ASP A 504 1.65 -5.00 -25.86
C ASP A 504 2.38 -4.71 -27.18
N THR A 505 1.75 -3.93 -28.07
CA THR A 505 2.37 -3.46 -29.32
C THR A 505 2.95 -2.07 -29.11
N ARG A 506 3.82 -1.64 -30.02
CA ARG A 506 4.46 -0.32 -29.93
C ARG A 506 4.92 0.21 -31.27
N TRP A 507 5.02 1.53 -31.37
CA TRP A 507 5.93 2.17 -32.29
C TRP A 507 7.33 2.23 -31.68
N SER A 508 8.38 2.10 -32.48
CA SER A 508 9.75 2.31 -32.00
C SER A 508 10.68 2.89 -33.06
N GLN A 509 11.51 3.86 -32.66
CA GLN A 509 12.50 4.49 -33.55
C GLN A 509 13.72 4.97 -32.77
N ALA A 510 14.93 4.65 -33.26
CA ALA A 510 16.19 5.05 -32.64
C ALA A 510 16.60 6.49 -33.01
N GLY A 511 17.30 7.17 -32.10
CA GLY A 511 17.86 8.51 -32.30
C GLY A 511 17.13 9.62 -31.55
N LEU A 512 17.71 10.83 -31.59
CA LEU A 512 17.11 12.03 -31.01
C LEU A 512 16.23 12.75 -32.04
N ASN A 513 15.29 13.57 -31.58
CA ASN A 513 14.34 14.33 -32.41
C ASN A 513 13.55 13.46 -33.41
N GLN A 514 13.11 12.28 -32.97
CA GLN A 514 12.27 11.39 -33.78
C GLN A 514 10.81 11.76 -33.56
N TRP A 515 10.06 12.04 -34.63
CA TRP A 515 8.68 12.48 -34.52
C TRP A 515 7.66 11.42 -34.90
N ILE A 516 6.53 11.44 -34.21
CA ILE A 516 5.28 10.75 -34.55
C ILE A 516 4.13 11.77 -34.51
N ARG A 517 3.23 11.69 -35.48
CA ARG A 517 2.17 12.68 -35.73
C ARG A 517 0.83 12.01 -35.98
N TYR A 518 -0.19 12.51 -35.32
CA TYR A 518 -1.58 12.09 -35.41
C TYR A 518 -2.37 13.17 -36.15
N ASP A 519 -3.12 12.79 -37.18
CA ASP A 519 -4.10 13.62 -37.88
C ASP A 519 -5.49 13.28 -37.36
N LEU A 520 -6.17 14.26 -36.75
CA LEU A 520 -7.49 14.12 -36.15
C LEU A 520 -8.64 14.13 -37.19
N GLY A 521 -8.31 14.22 -38.48
CA GLY A 521 -9.26 14.29 -39.59
C GLY A 521 -9.79 15.71 -39.84
N GLU A 522 -10.07 16.46 -38.78
CA GLU A 522 -10.52 17.85 -38.80
C GLU A 522 -9.92 18.67 -37.65
N VAL A 523 -10.15 19.99 -37.66
CA VAL A 523 -9.68 20.87 -36.58
C VAL A 523 -10.55 20.66 -35.34
N ARG A 524 -9.92 20.30 -34.22
CA ARG A 524 -10.53 20.08 -32.90
C ARG A 524 -9.91 21.04 -31.87
N ASN A 525 -10.61 21.32 -30.78
CA ASN A 525 -10.07 22.05 -29.63
C ASN A 525 -9.33 21.08 -28.70
N VAL A 526 -8.03 20.88 -28.93
CA VAL A 526 -7.22 19.90 -28.19
C VAL A 526 -6.82 20.49 -26.83
N ARG A 527 -6.87 19.67 -25.79
CA ARG A 527 -6.56 20.07 -24.40
C ARG A 527 -5.51 19.21 -23.70
N ALA A 528 -5.31 17.98 -24.17
CA ALA A 528 -4.31 17.08 -23.62
C ALA A 528 -3.94 15.97 -24.60
N VAL A 529 -2.83 15.32 -24.32
CA VAL A 529 -2.45 14.05 -24.94
C VAL A 529 -2.20 13.03 -23.83
N ASP A 530 -2.77 11.85 -23.97
CA ASP A 530 -2.58 10.73 -23.06
C ASP A 530 -1.64 9.73 -23.74
N VAL A 531 -0.53 9.36 -23.11
CA VAL A 531 0.54 8.58 -23.74
C VAL A 531 0.97 7.44 -22.84
N ALA A 532 1.01 6.23 -23.38
CA ALA A 532 1.60 5.07 -22.74
C ALA A 532 2.95 4.75 -23.41
N PHE A 533 3.97 4.47 -22.60
CA PHE A 533 5.34 4.26 -23.07
C PHE A 533 5.74 2.80 -22.88
N TYR A 534 6.53 2.27 -23.82
CA TYR A 534 7.04 0.91 -23.68
C TYR A 534 8.10 0.84 -22.58
N LEU A 535 7.88 -0.06 -21.61
CA LEU A 535 8.62 -0.14 -20.35
C LEU A 535 8.49 1.16 -19.52
N GLY A 536 7.37 1.87 -19.64
CA GLY A 536 7.08 3.09 -18.90
C GLY A 536 7.13 2.93 -17.38
N SER A 537 6.99 1.71 -16.85
CA SER A 537 7.22 1.39 -15.43
C SER A 537 8.68 1.14 -15.03
N GLN A 538 9.59 1.11 -16.00
CA GLN A 538 11.01 0.77 -15.80
C GLN A 538 11.98 1.84 -16.32
N ARG A 539 11.51 2.75 -17.19
CA ARG A 539 12.32 3.83 -17.77
C ARG A 539 11.47 5.04 -18.13
N LYS A 540 12.11 6.20 -18.20
CA LYS A 540 11.49 7.49 -18.54
C LYS A 540 11.71 7.79 -20.00
N SER A 541 10.73 8.40 -20.67
CA SER A 541 10.81 8.86 -22.06
C SER A 541 10.83 10.38 -22.11
N TYR A 542 11.62 10.95 -23.02
CA TYR A 542 11.79 12.41 -23.16
C TYR A 542 11.16 12.89 -24.46
N PHE A 543 10.33 13.95 -24.44
CA PHE A 543 9.63 14.41 -25.64
C PHE A 543 9.08 15.85 -25.53
N ASP A 544 8.68 16.43 -26.65
CA ASP A 544 7.89 17.67 -26.72
C ASP A 544 6.52 17.38 -27.36
N ILE A 545 5.51 18.18 -27.04
CA ILE A 545 4.18 18.13 -27.69
C ILE A 545 3.97 19.38 -28.53
N MET A 546 3.61 19.17 -29.79
CA MET A 546 3.40 20.23 -30.77
C MET A 546 2.05 20.08 -31.47
N LEU A 547 1.39 21.20 -31.77
CA LEU A 547 0.10 21.26 -32.43
C LEU A 547 0.16 22.02 -33.76
N SER A 548 -0.67 21.65 -34.72
CA SER A 548 -0.80 22.36 -36.00
C SER A 548 -2.22 22.27 -36.57
N VAL A 549 -2.70 23.35 -37.19
CA VAL A 549 -3.96 23.37 -37.94
C VAL A 549 -3.80 22.92 -39.40
N ASP A 550 -2.63 23.16 -40.00
CA ASP A 550 -2.39 22.98 -41.43
C ASP A 550 -1.37 21.87 -41.75
N GLY A 551 -0.72 21.33 -40.71
CA GLY A 551 0.28 20.28 -40.79
C GLY A 551 1.65 20.76 -41.25
N LYS A 552 1.86 22.08 -41.38
CA LYS A 552 3.10 22.72 -41.84
C LYS A 552 3.73 23.56 -40.74
N GLU A 553 2.96 24.44 -40.12
CA GLU A 553 3.41 25.28 -39.01
C GLU A 553 2.99 24.64 -37.69
N TYR A 554 3.97 24.33 -36.83
CA TYR A 554 3.72 23.72 -35.53
C TYR A 554 4.07 24.69 -34.41
N THR A 555 3.20 24.72 -33.41
CA THR A 555 3.43 25.42 -32.15
C THR A 555 3.72 24.39 -31.07
N THR A 556 4.86 24.51 -30.39
CA THR A 556 5.15 23.71 -29.20
C THR A 556 4.25 24.16 -28.06
N VAL A 557 3.41 23.26 -27.57
CA VAL A 557 2.51 23.52 -26.43
C VAL A 557 3.07 22.99 -25.12
N LEU A 558 3.91 21.95 -25.16
CA LEU A 558 4.72 21.50 -24.04
C LEU A 558 6.13 21.14 -24.52
N ALA A 559 7.14 21.58 -23.79
CA ALA A 559 8.55 21.35 -24.10
C ALA A 559 9.28 20.68 -22.94
N GLY A 560 10.25 19.81 -23.24
CA GLY A 560 11.06 19.12 -22.24
C GLY A 560 10.26 18.16 -21.36
N CYS A 561 9.21 17.54 -21.90
CA CYS A 561 8.39 16.58 -21.16
C CYS A 561 9.20 15.32 -20.85
N GLU A 562 8.92 14.76 -19.68
CA GLU A 562 9.46 13.50 -19.19
C GLU A 562 8.30 12.64 -18.68
N SER A 563 8.21 11.38 -19.14
CA SER A 563 7.26 10.42 -18.58
C SER A 563 7.64 10.02 -17.15
N CYS A 564 6.68 9.57 -16.35
CA CYS A 564 6.94 9.38 -14.92
C CYS A 564 7.95 8.25 -14.62
N GLY A 565 8.03 7.23 -15.48
CA GLY A 565 8.89 6.07 -15.26
C GLY A 565 8.33 5.06 -14.26
N THR A 566 7.04 5.12 -13.94
CA THR A 566 6.39 4.28 -12.90
C THR A 566 5.14 3.54 -13.36
N THR A 567 4.68 3.75 -14.61
CA THR A 567 3.48 3.09 -15.15
C THR A 567 3.63 2.77 -16.62
N ASP A 568 3.05 1.63 -17.04
CA ASP A 568 2.91 1.26 -18.46
C ASP A 568 1.54 1.69 -19.04
N GLN A 569 0.70 2.33 -18.23
CA GLN A 569 -0.61 2.87 -18.63
C GLN A 569 -0.49 4.28 -19.21
N LEU A 570 -1.60 4.82 -19.74
CA LEU A 570 -1.64 6.17 -20.29
C LEU A 570 -1.40 7.23 -19.20
N GLU A 571 -0.40 8.07 -19.42
CA GLU A 571 -0.13 9.29 -18.66
C GLU A 571 -0.69 10.51 -19.40
N ARG A 572 -1.41 11.40 -18.72
CA ARG A 572 -1.98 12.61 -19.33
C ARG A 572 -1.02 13.80 -19.25
N PHE A 573 -0.83 14.45 -20.40
CA PHE A 573 -0.07 15.69 -20.56
C PHE A 573 -1.02 16.80 -21.05
N SER A 574 -1.45 17.65 -20.13
CA SER A 574 -2.42 18.73 -20.37
C SER A 574 -1.75 20.06 -20.72
N PHE A 575 -2.41 20.87 -21.55
CA PHE A 575 -2.00 22.21 -21.94
C PHE A 575 -3.21 23.10 -22.20
N ASP A 576 -3.00 24.41 -22.35
CA ASP A 576 -4.08 25.35 -22.68
C ASP A 576 -4.81 24.91 -23.96
N VAL A 577 -6.14 25.00 -23.95
CA VAL A 577 -6.98 24.55 -25.07
C VAL A 577 -6.63 25.32 -26.34
N GLN A 578 -6.29 24.60 -27.41
CA GLN A 578 -5.83 25.17 -28.68
C GLN A 578 -6.47 24.43 -29.87
N PRO A 579 -6.87 25.15 -30.94
CA PRO A 579 -7.37 24.50 -32.15
C PRO A 579 -6.23 23.79 -32.89
N ALA A 580 -6.41 22.50 -33.19
CA ALA A 580 -5.44 21.70 -33.93
C ALA A 580 -6.12 20.60 -34.74
N ARG A 581 -5.56 20.30 -35.92
CA ARG A 581 -5.86 19.07 -36.67
C ARG A 581 -4.76 18.03 -36.51
N TYR A 582 -3.52 18.47 -36.33
CA TYR A 582 -2.36 17.62 -36.20
C TYR A 582 -1.74 17.77 -34.82
N VAL A 583 -1.48 16.64 -34.16
CA VAL A 583 -0.75 16.56 -32.89
C VAL A 583 0.53 15.78 -33.14
N MET A 584 1.67 16.30 -32.69
CA MET A 584 2.98 15.69 -32.91
C MET A 584 3.74 15.56 -31.59
N LEU A 585 4.34 14.39 -31.37
CA LEU A 585 5.34 14.17 -30.33
C LEU A 585 6.73 14.21 -30.99
N ASN A 586 7.61 15.08 -30.50
CA ASN A 586 9.02 15.10 -30.87
C ASN A 586 9.83 14.40 -29.77
N CYS A 587 10.30 13.19 -30.03
CA CYS A 587 10.87 12.29 -29.02
C CYS A 587 12.41 12.35 -28.99
N ASN A 588 12.98 12.31 -27.79
CA ASN A 588 14.39 12.56 -27.47
C ASN A 588 15.04 11.44 -26.63
N GLY A 589 14.65 10.19 -26.87
CA GLY A 589 15.21 9.00 -26.24
C GLY A 589 14.55 8.65 -24.90
N ASN A 590 15.28 7.86 -24.09
CA ASN A 590 14.82 7.37 -22.80
C ASN A 590 15.97 7.26 -21.78
N SER A 591 15.63 7.05 -20.51
CA SER A 591 16.57 7.05 -19.39
C SER A 591 17.57 5.88 -19.34
N GLN A 592 17.40 4.81 -20.12
CA GLN A 592 18.37 3.70 -20.19
C GLN A 592 19.59 4.04 -21.05
N GLY A 593 19.55 5.10 -21.86
CA GLY A 593 20.66 5.50 -22.74
C GLY A 593 20.91 4.51 -23.89
N GLY A 594 22.07 4.64 -24.55
CA GLY A 594 22.44 3.84 -25.73
C GLY A 594 22.04 4.51 -27.05
N ASP A 595 21.34 3.79 -27.94
CA ASP A 595 20.90 4.30 -29.25
C ASP A 595 19.75 5.33 -29.17
N ASN A 596 19.39 5.78 -27.97
CA ASN A 596 18.31 6.73 -27.70
C ASN A 596 16.97 6.28 -28.31
N TRP A 597 16.57 5.04 -28.04
CA TRP A 597 15.31 4.49 -28.52
C TRP A 597 14.10 5.28 -28.01
N ASN A 598 13.17 5.60 -28.91
CA ASN A 598 11.86 6.16 -28.60
C ASN A 598 10.82 5.07 -28.82
N SER A 599 9.97 4.79 -27.82
CA SER A 599 9.00 3.70 -27.91
C SER A 599 7.69 4.06 -27.22
N ILE A 600 6.61 4.17 -28.00
CA ILE A 600 5.26 4.51 -27.54
C ILE A 600 4.38 3.29 -27.79
N THR A 601 3.65 2.84 -26.77
CA THR A 601 2.68 1.75 -26.89
C THR A 601 1.35 2.28 -27.39
N GLU A 602 0.80 3.31 -26.75
CA GLU A 602 -0.50 3.88 -27.10
C GLU A 602 -0.52 5.41 -26.94
N LEU A 603 -1.35 6.09 -27.74
CA LEU A 603 -1.61 7.53 -27.59
C LEU A 603 -3.08 7.88 -27.84
N ARG A 604 -3.68 8.67 -26.95
CA ARG A 604 -4.98 9.32 -27.15
C ARG A 604 -4.83 10.82 -27.17
N VAL A 605 -5.52 11.47 -28.09
CA VAL A 605 -5.64 12.93 -28.07
C VAL A 605 -6.97 13.25 -27.41
N SER A 606 -6.92 14.06 -26.35
CA SER A 606 -8.10 14.58 -25.69
C SER A 606 -8.42 15.96 -26.27
N TRP A 607 -9.61 16.11 -26.82
CA TRP A 607 -10.18 17.40 -27.23
C TRP A 607 -11.47 17.67 -26.46
N GLU A 608 -11.98 18.90 -26.53
CA GLU A 608 -13.32 19.20 -26.03
C GLU A 608 -14.38 18.48 -26.90
N ASN A 609 -14.97 17.41 -26.36
CA ASN A 609 -16.37 17.04 -26.56
C ASN A 609 -17.06 17.35 -25.22
N GLU A 610 -18.25 17.97 -25.18
CA GLU A 610 -18.71 18.59 -23.94
C GLU A 610 -18.96 17.59 -22.80
N MET A 611 -19.03 18.13 -21.58
CA MET A 611 -18.99 17.50 -20.26
C MET A 611 -20.02 16.37 -19.98
N LEU A 612 -20.84 15.94 -20.94
CA LEU A 612 -21.70 14.76 -20.84
C LEU A 612 -20.89 13.48 -20.58
N ASP A 613 -19.60 13.44 -20.97
CA ASP A 613 -18.72 12.31 -20.67
C ASP A 613 -18.34 12.13 -19.19
N MET A 614 -18.58 13.15 -18.36
CA MET A 614 -18.38 13.09 -16.91
C MET A 614 -19.59 12.55 -16.15
N ILE A 615 -20.77 12.47 -16.79
CA ILE A 615 -21.97 11.90 -16.16
C ILE A 615 -21.76 10.39 -16.02
N LYS A 616 -21.88 9.89 -14.79
CA LYS A 616 -21.84 8.47 -14.47
C LYS A 616 -23.26 7.96 -14.23
N VAL A 617 -23.66 6.94 -14.97
CA VAL A 617 -24.88 6.16 -14.75
C VAL A 617 -24.45 4.73 -14.43
N PRO A 618 -24.96 4.10 -13.35
CA PRO A 618 -24.63 2.71 -13.04
C PRO A 618 -25.00 1.76 -14.19
N GLY A 619 -24.11 0.81 -14.52
CA GLY A 619 -24.39 -0.21 -15.53
C GLY A 619 -25.38 -1.27 -15.07
N GLU A 620 -25.47 -1.51 -13.76
CA GLU A 620 -26.51 -2.33 -13.12
C GLU A 620 -27.24 -1.50 -12.06
N VAL A 621 -28.57 -1.64 -11.99
CA VAL A 621 -29.42 -0.86 -11.08
C VAL A 621 -30.37 -1.77 -10.31
N TYR A 622 -30.32 -1.69 -8.97
CA TYR A 622 -31.16 -2.46 -8.04
C TYR A 622 -32.22 -1.60 -7.33
N THR A 623 -32.07 -0.27 -7.38
CA THR A 623 -32.96 0.71 -6.73
C THR A 623 -33.10 1.96 -7.60
N HIS A 624 -33.96 2.91 -7.22
CA HIS A 624 -34.03 4.21 -7.90
C HIS A 624 -32.67 4.90 -7.92
N ILE A 625 -32.33 5.49 -9.06
CA ILE A 625 -31.08 6.24 -9.26
C ILE A 625 -31.35 7.73 -9.30
N VAL A 626 -30.31 8.50 -8.99
CA VAL A 626 -30.30 9.94 -9.11
C VAL A 626 -29.58 10.31 -10.40
N LEU A 627 -30.31 10.92 -11.33
CA LEU A 627 -29.75 11.44 -12.57
C LEU A 627 -29.46 12.95 -12.42
N PRO A 628 -28.32 13.45 -12.93
CA PRO A 628 -28.00 14.87 -12.84
C PRO A 628 -28.95 15.71 -13.70
N GLU A 629 -29.41 16.84 -13.15
CA GLU A 629 -30.31 17.79 -13.83
C GLU A 629 -29.54 18.85 -14.62
N GLN A 630 -28.24 19.01 -14.35
CA GLN A 630 -27.36 19.96 -15.01
C GLN A 630 -25.99 19.35 -15.29
N ASP A 631 -25.31 19.85 -16.33
CA ASP A 631 -23.93 19.49 -16.61
C ASP A 631 -22.94 20.22 -15.67
N GLY A 632 -21.65 19.90 -15.79
CA GLY A 632 -20.58 20.54 -15.01
C GLY A 632 -20.42 22.06 -15.23
N LYS A 633 -21.22 22.69 -16.10
CA LYS A 633 -21.29 24.13 -16.36
C LYS A 633 -22.65 24.75 -16.00
N GLY A 634 -23.56 23.98 -15.38
CA GLY A 634 -24.88 24.45 -14.96
C GLY A 634 -25.93 24.51 -16.10
N ARG A 635 -25.66 23.91 -17.27
CA ARG A 635 -26.63 23.80 -18.36
C ARG A 635 -27.62 22.66 -18.08
N PRO A 636 -28.92 22.82 -18.35
CA PRO A 636 -29.92 21.80 -18.05
C PRO A 636 -29.75 20.55 -18.91
N ILE A 637 -29.85 19.38 -18.28
CA ILE A 637 -29.89 18.07 -18.94
C ILE A 637 -31.34 17.58 -18.94
N SER A 638 -31.83 17.12 -20.09
CA SER A 638 -33.09 16.39 -20.19
C SER A 638 -32.83 14.92 -20.48
N TRP A 639 -33.47 14.03 -19.73
CA TRP A 639 -33.30 12.59 -19.85
C TRP A 639 -34.45 11.94 -20.62
N LYS A 640 -34.13 10.84 -21.30
CA LYS A 640 -35.09 9.91 -21.93
C LYS A 640 -34.75 8.49 -21.54
N SER A 641 -35.74 7.61 -21.54
CA SER A 641 -35.59 6.17 -21.32
C SER A 641 -36.21 5.39 -22.47
N SER A 642 -35.56 4.33 -22.91
CA SER A 642 -36.10 3.39 -23.90
C SER A 642 -37.23 2.51 -23.34
N ALA A 643 -37.32 2.35 -22.01
CA ALA A 643 -38.32 1.56 -21.32
C ALA A 643 -38.75 2.28 -20.02
N PRO A 644 -39.46 3.42 -20.13
CA PRO A 644 -39.82 4.27 -19.00
C PRO A 644 -40.71 3.59 -17.95
N GLU A 645 -41.39 2.50 -18.31
CA GLU A 645 -42.15 1.64 -17.41
C GLU A 645 -41.29 0.74 -16.52
N ILE A 646 -40.01 0.53 -16.85
CA ILE A 646 -39.04 -0.25 -16.06
C ILE A 646 -38.09 0.68 -15.30
N LEU A 647 -37.47 1.62 -16.01
CA LEU A 647 -36.63 2.68 -15.48
C LEU A 647 -37.02 4.00 -16.14
N SER A 648 -37.63 4.90 -15.37
CA SER A 648 -38.11 6.17 -15.88
C SER A 648 -36.98 7.15 -16.22
N ALA A 649 -37.29 8.20 -16.98
CA ALA A 649 -36.34 9.25 -17.34
C ALA A 649 -35.85 10.09 -16.13
N ASP A 650 -36.58 10.09 -15.02
CA ASP A 650 -36.15 10.70 -13.76
C ASP A 650 -35.45 9.70 -12.81
N GLY A 651 -35.23 8.46 -13.25
CA GLY A 651 -34.46 7.46 -12.50
C GLY A 651 -35.27 6.58 -11.53
N LEU A 652 -36.60 6.51 -11.66
CA LEU A 652 -37.43 5.61 -10.86
C LEU A 652 -37.45 4.20 -11.47
N VAL A 653 -37.15 3.19 -10.65
CA VAL A 653 -37.18 1.78 -11.02
C VAL A 653 -38.49 1.14 -10.56
N ASN A 654 -39.11 0.34 -11.44
CA ASN A 654 -40.25 -0.53 -11.12
C ASN A 654 -39.81 -2.00 -10.97
N ASN A 655 -40.53 -2.75 -10.13
CA ASN A 655 -40.24 -4.16 -9.88
C ASN A 655 -40.49 -5.03 -11.13
N HIS A 656 -39.60 -5.99 -11.35
CA HIS A 656 -39.62 -6.94 -12.47
C HIS A 656 -38.88 -8.24 -12.06
N GLU A 657 -39.14 -9.35 -12.76
CA GLU A 657 -38.72 -10.70 -12.34
C GLU A 657 -37.38 -11.18 -12.93
N ILE A 658 -36.94 -10.57 -14.03
CA ILE A 658 -35.70 -10.95 -14.76
C ILE A 658 -34.91 -9.68 -15.10
N PRO A 659 -33.58 -9.72 -15.27
CA PRO A 659 -32.83 -8.52 -15.69
C PRO A 659 -33.33 -7.95 -17.03
N ILE A 660 -33.46 -6.63 -17.13
CA ILE A 660 -33.92 -5.93 -18.34
C ILE A 660 -32.93 -4.81 -18.71
N GLU A 661 -32.49 -4.79 -19.97
CA GLU A 661 -31.69 -3.70 -20.52
C GLU A 661 -32.56 -2.48 -20.86
N VAL A 662 -32.13 -1.30 -20.42
CA VAL A 662 -32.74 -0.01 -20.67
C VAL A 662 -31.67 0.96 -21.12
N VAL A 663 -31.95 1.73 -22.18
CA VAL A 663 -31.09 2.81 -22.64
C VAL A 663 -31.60 4.12 -22.07
N LEU A 664 -30.75 4.80 -21.28
CA LEU A 664 -30.98 6.17 -20.86
C LEU A 664 -30.25 7.13 -21.80
N THR A 665 -30.93 8.18 -22.28
CA THR A 665 -30.33 9.22 -23.11
C THR A 665 -30.32 10.54 -22.36
N ALA A 666 -29.14 11.16 -22.21
CA ALA A 666 -28.96 12.51 -21.70
C ALA A 666 -28.83 13.50 -22.87
N ASP A 667 -29.72 14.48 -22.92
CA ASP A 667 -29.69 15.57 -23.90
C ASP A 667 -29.32 16.88 -23.20
N CYS A 668 -28.33 17.62 -23.71
CA CYS A 668 -27.94 18.93 -23.20
C CYS A 668 -27.61 19.85 -24.38
N ALA A 669 -28.44 20.89 -24.61
CA ALA A 669 -28.36 21.73 -25.80
C ALA A 669 -28.38 20.93 -27.12
N ASP A 670 -27.30 20.97 -27.92
CA ASP A 670 -27.17 20.27 -29.19
C ASP A 670 -26.46 18.90 -29.06
N GLU A 671 -26.16 18.47 -27.83
CA GLU A 671 -25.47 17.22 -27.54
C GLU A 671 -26.37 16.13 -26.94
N HIS A 672 -26.03 14.88 -27.23
CA HIS A 672 -26.76 13.67 -26.84
C HIS A 672 -25.79 12.57 -26.41
N LYS A 673 -26.08 11.86 -25.33
CA LYS A 673 -25.31 10.68 -24.88
C LYS A 673 -26.20 9.56 -24.37
N GLU A 674 -25.90 8.33 -24.76
CA GLU A 674 -26.64 7.13 -24.34
C GLU A 674 -25.87 6.31 -23.28
N TYR A 675 -26.62 5.71 -22.36
CA TYR A 675 -26.14 4.83 -21.30
C TYR A 675 -26.94 3.53 -21.34
N ASN A 676 -26.25 2.40 -21.50
CA ASN A 676 -26.87 1.09 -21.36
C ASN A 676 -26.91 0.71 -19.89
N VAL A 677 -28.10 0.45 -19.36
CA VAL A 677 -28.36 0.13 -17.96
C VAL A 677 -29.10 -1.18 -17.89
N THR A 678 -28.59 -2.12 -17.11
CA THR A 678 -29.32 -3.35 -16.78
C THR A 678 -30.07 -3.12 -15.46
N VAL A 679 -31.38 -3.07 -15.54
CA VAL A 679 -32.22 -3.04 -14.34
C VAL A 679 -32.33 -4.48 -13.84
N MET A 680 -31.99 -4.69 -12.58
CA MET A 680 -31.91 -6.00 -11.95
C MET A 680 -33.21 -6.33 -11.20
N PRO A 681 -33.59 -7.63 -11.09
CA PRO A 681 -34.72 -8.04 -10.27
C PRO A 681 -34.64 -7.54 -8.83
N ARG A 682 -35.78 -7.56 -8.13
CA ARG A 682 -35.86 -7.06 -6.76
C ARG A 682 -35.06 -7.95 -5.79
N TYR A 683 -33.97 -7.39 -5.24
CA TYR A 683 -33.08 -8.02 -4.26
C TYR A 683 -32.86 -7.08 -3.05
N PRO A 684 -33.74 -7.13 -2.02
CA PRO A 684 -33.65 -6.23 -0.86
C PRO A 684 -32.28 -6.19 -0.19
N GLU A 685 -31.58 -7.32 -0.13
CA GLU A 685 -30.24 -7.47 0.44
C GLU A 685 -29.16 -6.68 -0.32
N LYS A 686 -29.38 -6.36 -1.60
CA LYS A 686 -28.49 -5.50 -2.40
C LYS A 686 -28.78 -4.02 -2.21
N CYS A 687 -29.88 -3.68 -1.55
CA CYS A 687 -30.36 -2.31 -1.34
C CYS A 687 -30.10 -1.80 0.09
N VAL A 688 -29.29 -2.50 0.90
CA VAL A 688 -28.90 -2.07 2.25
C VAL A 688 -27.93 -0.90 2.16
N VAL A 689 -28.25 0.18 2.88
CA VAL A 689 -27.50 1.46 2.93
C VAL A 689 -26.59 1.49 4.17
N ALA A 690 -27.12 1.01 5.30
CA ALA A 690 -26.39 0.87 6.56
C ALA A 690 -27.04 -0.24 7.39
N SER A 691 -26.23 -0.98 8.17
CA SER A 691 -26.68 -2.07 9.04
C SER A 691 -25.87 -2.11 10.33
N TYR A 692 -26.53 -2.08 11.48
CA TYR A 692 -25.90 -2.15 12.80
C TYR A 692 -26.54 -3.25 13.64
N GLU A 693 -25.72 -4.21 14.06
CA GLU A 693 -26.12 -5.38 14.84
C GLU A 693 -25.86 -5.18 16.35
N PHE A 694 -25.05 -4.18 16.72
CA PHE A 694 -24.80 -3.75 18.10
C PHE A 694 -24.11 -4.82 18.97
N GLU A 695 -23.30 -5.67 18.35
CA GLU A 695 -22.47 -6.62 19.07
C GLU A 695 -21.30 -5.91 19.74
N ALA A 696 -20.78 -6.48 20.84
CA ALA A 696 -19.68 -5.86 21.58
C ALA A 696 -18.39 -5.74 20.75
N ASP A 697 -18.18 -6.65 19.79
CA ASP A 697 -17.06 -6.65 18.85
C ASP A 697 -17.29 -5.76 17.61
N ASP A 698 -18.49 -5.20 17.43
CA ASP A 698 -18.75 -4.13 16.47
C ASP A 698 -18.17 -2.79 16.95
N VAL A 699 -17.77 -2.68 18.22
CA VAL A 699 -17.26 -1.43 18.80
C VAL A 699 -15.74 -1.37 18.70
N TYR A 700 -15.24 -0.26 18.17
CA TYR A 700 -13.81 0.03 18.15
C TYR A 700 -13.53 1.48 18.56
N ASP A 701 -12.35 1.69 19.14
CA ASP A 701 -11.85 3.01 19.51
C ASP A 701 -11.13 3.62 18.29
N ALA A 702 -11.69 4.71 17.75
CA ALA A 702 -11.12 5.42 16.60
C ALA A 702 -10.05 6.46 17.00
N GLY A 703 -9.60 6.44 18.27
CA GLY A 703 -8.69 7.42 18.87
C GLY A 703 -9.41 8.57 19.59
N HIS A 704 -8.70 9.35 20.40
CA HIS A 704 -9.22 10.54 21.12
C HIS A 704 -10.53 10.35 21.93
N GLU A 705 -10.70 9.20 22.59
CA GLU A 705 -11.91 8.82 23.36
C GLU A 705 -13.19 8.68 22.50
N GLU A 706 -13.06 8.66 21.17
CA GLU A 706 -14.16 8.44 20.24
C GLU A 706 -14.38 6.94 20.00
N ARG A 707 -15.58 6.48 20.34
CA ARG A 707 -16.04 5.11 20.14
C ARG A 707 -16.92 5.06 18.89
N CYS A 708 -16.63 4.14 17.98
CA CYS A 708 -17.41 3.91 16.77
C CYS A 708 -18.03 2.51 16.76
N LEU A 709 -19.09 2.37 15.97
CA LEU A 709 -19.82 1.14 15.74
C LEU A 709 -19.74 0.80 14.25
N VAL A 710 -19.22 -0.39 13.94
CA VAL A 710 -19.02 -0.87 12.56
C VAL A 710 -20.34 -1.00 11.81
N ASP A 711 -20.37 -0.54 10.56
CA ASP A 711 -21.44 -0.81 9.60
C ASP A 711 -21.26 -2.17 8.91
N ARG A 712 -22.22 -3.07 9.15
CA ARG A 712 -22.25 -4.43 8.58
C ARG A 712 -22.83 -4.51 7.17
N SER A 713 -23.26 -3.40 6.58
CA SER A 713 -23.76 -3.38 5.20
C SER A 713 -22.65 -3.55 4.13
N GLY A 714 -21.38 -3.40 4.53
CA GLY A 714 -20.23 -3.39 3.62
C GLY A 714 -20.08 -2.06 2.86
N LYS A 715 -20.67 -0.97 3.36
CA LYS A 715 -20.59 0.38 2.77
C LYS A 715 -19.72 1.35 3.58
N GLY A 716 -19.09 0.88 4.65
CA GLY A 716 -18.17 1.66 5.49
C GLY A 716 -18.84 2.84 6.18
N ARG A 717 -20.15 2.72 6.50
CA ARG A 717 -20.94 3.80 7.11
C ARG A 717 -20.91 3.74 8.64
N ASP A 718 -19.73 3.60 9.25
CA ASP A 718 -19.59 3.41 10.70
C ASP A 718 -20.26 4.54 11.49
N ALA A 719 -20.98 4.19 12.56
CA ALA A 719 -21.72 5.15 13.38
C ALA A 719 -20.92 5.57 14.61
N ARG A 720 -20.91 6.86 14.93
CA ARG A 720 -20.25 7.38 16.14
C ARG A 720 -21.13 7.15 17.36
N ILE A 721 -20.54 6.61 18.43
CA ILE A 721 -21.21 6.37 19.72
C ILE A 721 -21.00 7.58 20.62
N MET A 722 -22.07 8.31 20.91
CA MET A 722 -22.01 9.57 21.63
C MET A 722 -22.59 9.45 23.04
N GLY A 723 -22.10 10.31 23.94
CA GLY A 723 -22.60 10.44 25.31
C GLY A 723 -22.51 9.13 26.10
N GLN A 724 -23.54 8.86 26.90
CA GLN A 724 -23.63 7.66 27.75
C GLN A 724 -24.18 6.42 27.04
N ALA A 725 -24.13 6.35 25.71
CA ALA A 725 -24.55 5.17 24.97
C ALA A 725 -23.68 3.96 25.32
N VAL A 726 -24.33 2.82 25.52
CA VAL A 726 -23.69 1.53 25.80
C VAL A 726 -24.09 0.55 24.71
N ILE A 727 -23.11 -0.19 24.20
CA ILE A 727 -23.32 -1.30 23.28
C ILE A 727 -23.09 -2.59 24.07
N ASP A 728 -24.16 -3.34 24.34
CA ASP A 728 -24.15 -4.53 25.19
C ASP A 728 -24.91 -5.71 24.54
N GLY A 729 -24.75 -5.87 23.22
CA GLY A 729 -25.59 -6.73 22.37
C GLY A 729 -26.85 -6.01 21.86
N LYS A 730 -27.05 -4.75 22.30
CA LYS A 730 -28.03 -3.78 21.81
C LYS A 730 -27.44 -2.38 21.98
N LEU A 731 -28.00 -1.38 21.31
CA LEU A 731 -27.81 0.02 21.68
C LEU A 731 -28.67 0.35 22.91
N ASN A 732 -28.04 0.37 24.09
CA ASN A 732 -28.69 0.61 25.36
C ASN A 732 -28.66 2.10 25.74
N LEU A 733 -29.83 2.73 25.66
CA LEU A 733 -30.09 4.14 25.96
C LEU A 733 -30.98 4.31 27.20
N THR A 734 -31.12 3.27 28.02
CA THR A 734 -32.02 3.29 29.20
C THR A 734 -31.60 4.33 30.25
N ALA A 735 -30.32 4.73 30.27
CA ALA A 735 -29.80 5.75 31.17
C ALA A 735 -30.19 7.19 30.77
N ASN A 736 -30.75 7.40 29.58
CA ASN A 736 -31.13 8.73 29.11
C ASN A 736 -32.20 9.37 30.01
N THR A 737 -32.04 10.66 30.28
CA THR A 737 -32.96 11.44 31.12
C THR A 737 -33.55 12.64 30.37
N PRO A 738 -34.74 13.13 30.76
CA PRO A 738 -35.40 14.25 30.07
C PRO A 738 -34.61 15.55 29.97
N ASP A 739 -33.77 15.87 30.96
CA ASP A 739 -32.95 17.09 30.96
C ASP A 739 -31.49 16.82 30.54
N GLY A 740 -31.16 15.57 30.20
CA GLY A 740 -29.80 15.07 30.02
C GLY A 740 -29.19 15.29 28.63
N PHE A 741 -29.66 16.20 27.79
CA PHE A 741 -29.20 16.32 26.39
C PHE A 741 -27.67 16.43 26.21
N TRP A 742 -26.93 16.94 27.19
CA TRP A 742 -25.46 17.02 27.09
C TRP A 742 -24.75 15.72 27.46
N THR A 743 -25.43 14.79 28.12
CA THR A 743 -24.87 13.54 28.67
C THR A 743 -25.53 12.28 28.11
N ASN A 744 -26.77 12.38 27.61
CA ASN A 744 -27.54 11.28 27.05
C ASN A 744 -26.77 10.60 25.91
N GLY A 745 -26.92 9.28 25.84
CA GLY A 745 -26.39 8.44 24.79
C GLY A 745 -27.21 8.48 23.51
N TYR A 746 -26.54 8.39 22.35
CA TYR A 746 -27.14 8.29 21.02
C TYR A 746 -26.06 7.90 20.00
N LEU A 747 -26.46 7.61 18.75
CA LEU A 747 -25.52 7.45 17.63
C LEU A 747 -25.61 8.58 16.62
N ILE A 748 -24.50 8.87 15.94
CA ILE A 748 -24.44 9.72 14.75
C ILE A 748 -23.97 8.89 13.56
N LEU A 749 -24.83 8.71 12.58
CA LEU A 749 -24.47 8.11 11.29
C LEU A 749 -23.72 9.15 10.43
N PRO A 750 -22.87 8.71 9.49
CA PRO A 750 -22.06 9.60 8.66
C PRO A 750 -22.92 10.50 7.76
N GLN A 751 -22.31 11.58 7.28
CA GLN A 751 -22.91 12.50 6.32
C GLN A 751 -23.08 11.83 4.94
N GLY A 752 -24.04 12.33 4.14
CA GLY A 752 -24.35 11.84 2.80
C GLY A 752 -25.20 10.56 2.83
N LEU A 753 -25.88 10.30 3.94
CA LEU A 753 -26.81 9.18 4.11
C LEU A 753 -28.04 9.38 3.23
N LEU A 754 -28.54 10.63 3.12
CA LEU A 754 -29.76 10.95 2.40
C LEU A 754 -29.55 11.26 0.90
N ASP A 755 -28.32 11.50 0.44
CA ASP A 755 -28.02 12.05 -0.90
C ASP A 755 -28.58 11.22 -2.06
N SER A 756 -28.63 9.90 -1.89
CA SER A 756 -29.10 8.95 -2.90
C SER A 756 -30.48 8.35 -2.58
N LEU A 757 -31.08 8.67 -1.43
CA LEU A 757 -32.34 8.05 -0.99
C LEU A 757 -33.54 8.75 -1.63
N ARG A 758 -34.05 8.13 -2.70
CA ARG A 758 -35.35 8.47 -3.28
C ARG A 758 -36.48 7.77 -2.53
N SER A 759 -36.43 6.45 -2.50
CA SER A 759 -37.23 5.60 -1.60
C SER A 759 -36.39 5.18 -0.42
N TYR A 760 -37.02 4.83 0.70
CA TYR A 760 -36.28 4.25 1.82
C TYR A 760 -37.12 3.33 2.69
N THR A 761 -36.44 2.47 3.43
CA THR A 761 -36.99 1.79 4.60
C THR A 761 -36.03 1.94 5.76
N VAL A 762 -36.50 2.35 6.93
CA VAL A 762 -35.75 2.20 8.19
C VAL A 762 -36.45 1.13 9.02
N VAL A 763 -35.69 0.16 9.52
CA VAL A 763 -36.18 -0.90 10.40
C VAL A 763 -35.27 -1.05 11.60
N ALA A 764 -35.85 -1.31 12.78
CA ALA A 764 -35.11 -1.64 13.99
C ALA A 764 -36.01 -2.40 14.97
N VAL A 765 -35.40 -3.22 15.81
CA VAL A 765 -36.06 -3.78 16.99
C VAL A 765 -35.90 -2.78 18.13
N VAL A 766 -37.01 -2.39 18.77
CA VAL A 766 -37.00 -1.35 19.81
C VAL A 766 -37.72 -1.81 21.06
N ASN A 767 -37.20 -1.40 22.21
CA ASN A 767 -37.81 -1.62 23.51
C ASN A 767 -37.82 -0.31 24.30
N PRO A 768 -38.87 0.52 24.14
CA PRO A 768 -38.94 1.80 24.83
C PRO A 768 -39.19 1.60 26.32
N SER A 769 -38.48 2.38 27.15
CA SER A 769 -38.71 2.48 28.60
C SER A 769 -39.64 3.66 28.94
N SER A 770 -39.78 4.64 28.04
CA SER A 770 -40.72 5.76 28.15
C SER A 770 -41.13 6.26 26.77
N LEU A 771 -42.34 6.82 26.66
CA LEU A 771 -42.90 7.43 25.45
C LEU A 771 -43.49 8.83 25.70
N ASP A 772 -43.24 9.42 26.87
CA ASP A 772 -44.07 10.51 27.41
C ASP A 772 -43.89 11.87 26.69
N VAL A 773 -42.79 12.07 25.95
CA VAL A 773 -42.40 13.39 25.41
C VAL A 773 -41.69 13.31 24.05
N GLN A 774 -42.35 12.65 23.10
CA GLN A 774 -41.96 12.60 21.69
C GLN A 774 -40.53 12.14 21.36
N PRO A 775 -40.06 11.02 21.93
CA PRO A 775 -38.75 10.49 21.56
C PRO A 775 -38.72 10.08 20.09
N ARG A 776 -37.61 10.40 19.43
CA ARG A 776 -37.35 10.00 18.05
C ARG A 776 -36.45 8.76 18.04
N LEU A 777 -36.87 7.72 17.32
CA LEU A 777 -36.06 6.53 17.10
C LEU A 777 -34.85 6.88 16.22
N TYR A 778 -35.12 7.56 15.11
CA TYR A 778 -34.12 8.17 14.26
C TYR A 778 -34.60 9.55 13.81
N ASP A 779 -33.64 10.41 13.49
CA ASP A 779 -33.89 11.76 13.01
C ASP A 779 -32.75 12.20 12.09
N PHE A 780 -32.94 12.01 10.78
CA PHE A 780 -31.91 12.19 9.76
C PHE A 780 -32.10 13.50 9.02
N GLY A 781 -31.02 14.27 8.87
CA GLY A 781 -31.07 15.59 8.25
C GLY A 781 -29.95 16.51 8.73
N SER A 782 -30.25 17.81 8.85
CA SER A 782 -29.23 18.84 9.09
C SER A 782 -29.63 19.87 10.13
N SER A 783 -28.66 20.66 10.59
CA SER A 783 -28.87 21.76 11.55
C SER A 783 -29.85 22.85 11.07
N SER A 784 -30.26 22.82 9.80
CA SER A 784 -31.32 23.68 9.26
C SER A 784 -32.73 23.34 9.80
N GLY A 785 -32.86 22.25 10.55
CA GLY A 785 -34.14 21.78 11.10
C GLY A 785 -35.00 21.02 10.09
N ASN A 786 -34.39 20.55 9.00
CA ASN A 786 -35.01 19.71 7.99
C ASN A 786 -34.65 18.26 8.28
N SER A 787 -35.65 17.38 8.27
CA SER A 787 -35.48 15.99 8.69
C SER A 787 -36.45 15.02 8.05
N VAL A 788 -36.05 13.75 8.01
CA VAL A 788 -36.94 12.60 8.04
C VAL A 788 -36.75 11.83 9.35
N PHE A 789 -37.85 11.43 10.01
CA PHE A 789 -37.79 10.86 11.35
C PHE A 789 -38.93 9.90 11.65
N LEU A 790 -38.74 9.05 12.66
CA LEU A 790 -39.82 8.30 13.31
C LEU A 790 -39.94 8.74 14.78
N ARG A 791 -41.08 9.33 15.13
CA ARG A 791 -41.45 9.68 16.49
C ARG A 791 -42.22 8.51 17.11
N LEU A 792 -41.84 8.06 18.30
CA LEU A 792 -42.48 6.91 18.95
C LEU A 792 -43.70 7.28 19.79
N SER A 793 -43.76 8.50 20.35
CA SER A 793 -45.03 8.98 20.95
C SER A 793 -46.04 9.30 19.87
N GLU A 794 -47.28 8.83 20.03
CA GLU A 794 -48.29 8.88 18.98
C GLU A 794 -47.89 8.11 17.70
N CYS A 795 -46.72 7.44 17.70
CA CYS A 795 -46.15 6.62 16.63
C CYS A 795 -46.35 7.20 15.22
N ALA A 796 -45.48 8.13 14.82
CA ALA A 796 -45.63 8.87 13.58
C ALA A 796 -44.33 8.95 12.78
N ALA A 797 -44.38 8.51 11.53
CA ALA A 797 -43.34 8.83 10.55
C ALA A 797 -43.53 10.28 10.09
N GLY A 798 -42.44 11.02 9.97
CA GLY A 798 -42.53 12.45 9.72
C GLY A 798 -41.44 13.00 8.82
N MET A 799 -41.77 14.09 8.14
CA MET A 799 -40.82 14.90 7.39
C MET A 799 -41.03 16.38 7.70
N LYS A 800 -39.92 17.10 7.88
CA LYS A 800 -39.89 18.56 7.93
C LYS A 800 -38.99 19.07 6.81
N TYR A 801 -39.55 19.89 5.93
CA TYR A 801 -38.89 20.34 4.71
C TYR A 801 -39.02 21.86 4.53
N ASN A 802 -37.89 22.51 4.23
CA ASN A 802 -37.74 23.91 3.86
C ASN A 802 -38.51 24.92 4.73
N ALA A 803 -38.32 24.86 6.06
CA ALA A 803 -39.02 25.69 7.05
C ALA A 803 -40.57 25.60 7.02
N GLY A 804 -41.12 24.59 6.32
CA GLY A 804 -42.54 24.29 6.28
C GLY A 804 -43.07 23.61 7.54
N THR A 805 -44.39 23.37 7.55
CA THR A 805 -45.06 22.58 8.58
C THR A 805 -44.55 21.14 8.54
N THR A 806 -44.40 20.52 9.71
CA THR A 806 -44.08 19.10 9.82
C THR A 806 -45.26 18.27 9.32
N THR A 807 -45.01 17.42 8.32
CA THR A 807 -45.99 16.46 7.82
C THR A 807 -45.78 15.14 8.55
N LEU A 808 -46.88 14.53 9.00
CA LEU A 808 -46.87 13.30 9.79
C LEU A 808 -47.80 12.27 9.17
N VAL A 809 -47.38 11.01 9.20
CA VAL A 809 -48.21 9.84 8.94
C VAL A 809 -48.35 9.08 10.25
N MET A 810 -49.55 9.13 10.82
CA MET A 810 -49.83 8.67 12.17
C MET A 810 -50.26 7.21 12.17
N SER A 811 -49.62 6.39 13.00
CA SER A 811 -50.06 5.02 13.23
C SER A 811 -51.38 4.96 13.98
N SER A 812 -52.21 3.99 13.61
CA SER A 812 -53.41 3.61 14.36
C SER A 812 -53.10 2.86 15.66
N GLU A 813 -51.84 2.46 15.87
CA GLU A 813 -51.36 1.74 17.03
C GLU A 813 -50.18 2.48 17.70
N GLN A 814 -49.82 2.08 18.91
CA GLN A 814 -48.69 2.64 19.66
C GLN A 814 -47.71 1.54 20.05
N PRO A 815 -46.40 1.81 20.04
CA PRO A 815 -45.42 0.87 20.58
C PRO A 815 -45.64 0.68 22.09
N GLN A 816 -45.40 -0.54 22.56
CA GLN A 816 -45.51 -0.91 23.97
C GLN A 816 -44.21 -0.65 24.73
N ILE A 817 -44.29 -0.18 25.97
CA ILE A 817 -43.14 0.01 26.86
C ILE A 817 -42.69 -1.35 27.42
N GLY A 818 -41.38 -1.58 27.49
CA GLY A 818 -40.79 -2.74 28.16
C GLY A 818 -40.85 -4.05 27.36
N ARG A 819 -41.04 -3.98 26.04
CA ARG A 819 -41.07 -5.13 25.12
C ARG A 819 -40.36 -4.83 23.82
N ASP A 820 -39.54 -5.77 23.34
CA ASP A 820 -38.93 -5.75 22.01
C ASP A 820 -40.02 -5.84 20.93
N GLN A 821 -40.01 -4.88 20.00
CA GLN A 821 -40.95 -4.79 18.89
C GLN A 821 -40.22 -4.38 17.62
N LEU A 822 -40.56 -4.99 16.49
CA LEU A 822 -40.00 -4.59 15.20
C LEU A 822 -40.74 -3.35 14.70
N MET A 823 -40.04 -2.23 14.57
CA MET A 823 -40.56 -1.00 13.97
C MET A 823 -40.00 -0.85 12.57
N ALA A 824 -40.86 -0.56 11.59
CA ALA A 824 -40.41 -0.19 10.25
C ALA A 824 -41.18 1.01 9.69
N VAL A 825 -40.48 1.88 8.98
CA VAL A 825 -41.06 2.97 8.18
C VAL A 825 -40.59 2.82 6.76
N THR A 826 -41.53 2.82 5.80
CA THR A 826 -41.20 2.84 4.38
C THR A 826 -41.71 4.13 3.74
N TYR A 827 -40.98 4.62 2.74
CA TYR A 827 -41.41 5.67 1.83
C TYR A 827 -41.06 5.26 0.41
N ASP A 828 -42.06 5.26 -0.47
CA ASP A 828 -41.92 4.95 -1.88
C ASP A 828 -41.99 6.22 -2.73
N ALA A 829 -40.91 6.56 -3.44
CA ALA A 829 -40.85 7.72 -4.31
C ALA A 829 -41.79 7.63 -5.52
N VAL A 830 -42.18 6.43 -5.96
CA VAL A 830 -43.08 6.23 -7.11
C VAL A 830 -44.51 6.62 -6.75
N THR A 831 -44.96 6.21 -5.57
CA THR A 831 -46.34 6.39 -5.12
C THR A 831 -46.53 7.52 -4.10
N HIS A 832 -45.42 8.05 -3.58
CA HIS A 832 -45.33 8.89 -2.38
C HIS A 832 -45.94 8.25 -1.13
N GLN A 833 -46.13 6.93 -1.14
CA GLN A 833 -46.75 6.22 -0.03
C GLN A 833 -45.74 6.06 1.10
N THR A 834 -46.10 6.56 2.28
CA THR A 834 -45.40 6.32 3.54
C THR A 834 -46.19 5.30 4.35
N CYS A 835 -45.54 4.24 4.81
CA CYS A 835 -46.15 3.23 5.65
C CYS A 835 -45.40 3.11 6.99
N VAL A 836 -46.15 2.79 8.05
CA VAL A 836 -45.59 2.49 9.38
C VAL A 836 -46.02 1.09 9.78
N TYR A 837 -45.06 0.28 10.22
CA TYR A 837 -45.28 -1.10 10.65
C TYR A 837 -44.83 -1.28 12.10
N ILE A 838 -45.61 -2.07 12.84
CA ILE A 838 -45.29 -2.54 14.20
C ILE A 838 -45.44 -4.05 14.19
N ASP A 839 -44.41 -4.79 14.58
CA ASP A 839 -44.41 -6.26 14.63
C ASP A 839 -44.87 -6.90 13.30
N GLY A 840 -44.33 -6.39 12.19
CA GLY A 840 -44.67 -6.86 10.83
C GLY A 840 -46.04 -6.42 10.32
N LYS A 841 -46.89 -5.83 11.16
CA LYS A 841 -48.24 -5.39 10.81
C LYS A 841 -48.25 -3.95 10.30
N LEU A 842 -48.92 -3.71 9.17
CA LEU A 842 -49.18 -2.36 8.67
C LEU A 842 -50.16 -1.60 9.60
N THR A 843 -49.74 -0.44 10.11
CA THR A 843 -50.52 0.36 11.07
C THR A 843 -50.80 1.78 10.61
N ALA A 844 -50.08 2.28 9.60
CA ALA A 844 -50.35 3.52 8.88
C ALA A 844 -50.01 3.37 7.41
N SER A 845 -50.76 4.01 6.51
CA SER A 845 -50.42 4.09 5.09
C SER A 845 -51.07 5.33 4.47
N GLU A 846 -50.27 6.35 4.21
CA GLU A 846 -50.73 7.63 3.64
C GLU A 846 -49.73 8.17 2.63
N ASN A 847 -50.17 9.08 1.76
CA ASN A 847 -49.35 9.74 0.74
C ASN A 847 -49.21 11.25 0.98
N THR A 848 -49.23 11.66 2.25
CA THR A 848 -49.19 13.07 2.66
C THR A 848 -47.77 13.66 2.60
N ILE A 849 -46.74 12.83 2.80
CA ILE A 849 -45.33 13.22 2.60
C ILE A 849 -45.02 13.07 1.11
N VAL A 850 -44.73 14.19 0.44
CA VAL A 850 -44.54 14.24 -1.03
C VAL A 850 -43.09 14.50 -1.46
N ASN A 851 -42.24 14.95 -0.54
CA ASN A 851 -40.83 15.22 -0.86
C ASN A 851 -39.97 13.98 -0.58
N GLU A 852 -39.03 13.68 -1.47
CA GLU A 852 -38.06 12.59 -1.28
C GLU A 852 -37.04 12.95 -0.18
N PRO A 853 -36.48 11.98 0.57
CA PRO A 853 -35.46 12.24 1.58
C PRO A 853 -34.27 13.05 1.06
N ARG A 854 -33.75 12.72 -0.13
CA ARG A 854 -32.64 13.46 -0.77
C ARG A 854 -32.92 14.95 -0.99
N SER A 855 -34.18 15.36 -1.10
CA SER A 855 -34.51 16.77 -1.27
C SER A 855 -34.08 17.62 -0.07
N LEU A 856 -33.96 17.02 1.11
CA LEU A 856 -33.47 17.69 2.32
C LEU A 856 -32.02 18.17 2.16
N THR A 857 -31.20 17.45 1.39
CA THR A 857 -29.77 17.76 1.22
C THR A 857 -29.54 18.93 0.26
N PHE A 858 -30.53 19.24 -0.60
CA PHE A 858 -30.50 20.43 -1.45
C PHE A 858 -30.56 21.73 -0.65
N ILE A 859 -31.06 21.68 0.59
CA ILE A 859 -31.15 22.83 1.49
C ILE A 859 -29.87 22.94 2.31
N SER A 860 -29.43 21.84 2.90
CA SER A 860 -28.22 21.77 3.71
C SER A 860 -27.77 20.30 3.84
N PRO A 861 -26.47 20.01 3.76
CA PRO A 861 -25.96 18.64 3.89
C PRO A 861 -26.38 17.97 5.19
N ASP A 862 -26.73 16.69 5.11
CA ASP A 862 -27.24 15.87 6.20
C ASP A 862 -26.14 15.50 7.22
N SER A 863 -25.82 16.48 8.06
CA SER A 863 -24.75 16.41 9.07
C SER A 863 -25.23 15.98 10.46
N ARG A 864 -26.54 15.76 10.65
CA ARG A 864 -27.18 15.42 11.92
C ARG A 864 -28.03 14.16 11.79
N ASN A 865 -27.41 13.05 11.39
CA ASN A 865 -28.07 11.77 11.20
C ASN A 865 -28.14 10.97 12.50
N TYR A 866 -29.08 11.32 13.38
CA TYR A 866 -29.15 10.75 14.73
C TYR A 866 -29.97 9.46 14.81
N VAL A 867 -29.49 8.51 15.62
CA VAL A 867 -30.29 7.37 16.14
C VAL A 867 -30.38 7.50 17.65
N GLY A 868 -31.60 7.50 18.18
CA GLY A 868 -31.90 7.70 19.60
C GLY A 868 -31.86 9.15 20.09
N ARG A 869 -31.67 10.13 19.19
CA ARG A 869 -31.69 11.56 19.51
C ARG A 869 -32.56 12.35 18.52
N SER A 870 -33.20 13.39 19.02
CA SER A 870 -33.92 14.39 18.21
C SER A 870 -32.99 15.48 17.70
N GLN A 871 -33.19 15.97 16.47
CA GLN A 871 -32.49 17.14 15.92
C GLN A 871 -32.81 18.45 16.65
N TRP A 872 -33.84 18.47 17.51
CA TRP A 872 -34.32 19.65 18.22
C TRP A 872 -33.75 19.82 19.63
N TRP A 873 -32.75 19.00 20.00
CA TRP A 873 -32.14 18.99 21.33
C TRP A 873 -31.51 20.34 21.74
N ASP A 874 -31.07 21.15 20.77
CA ASP A 874 -30.44 22.47 20.95
C ASP A 874 -31.41 23.65 20.76
N SER A 875 -32.73 23.38 20.72
CA SER A 875 -33.77 24.38 20.48
C SER A 875 -34.57 24.75 21.74
N ASN A 876 -35.35 25.82 21.67
CA ASN A 876 -36.29 26.21 22.72
C ASN A 876 -37.46 25.23 22.91
N VAL A 877 -37.64 24.28 21.99
CA VAL A 877 -38.65 23.20 22.04
C VAL A 877 -38.03 21.82 22.34
N ALA A 878 -36.77 21.77 22.78
CA ALA A 878 -36.09 20.53 23.13
C ALA A 878 -36.86 19.71 24.19
N ARG A 879 -37.48 20.40 25.15
CA ARG A 879 -38.33 19.77 26.19
C ARG A 879 -39.57 19.08 25.65
N ASP A 880 -39.95 19.33 24.40
CA ASP A 880 -41.08 18.67 23.72
C ASP A 880 -40.60 17.53 22.80
N ASN A 881 -39.28 17.30 22.67
CA ASN A 881 -38.66 16.31 21.78
C ASN A 881 -37.45 15.64 22.45
N LEU A 882 -37.71 14.78 23.45
CA LEU A 882 -36.65 14.15 24.23
C LEU A 882 -35.83 13.13 23.43
N ASP A 883 -34.62 12.83 23.91
CA ASP A 883 -33.86 11.68 23.43
C ASP A 883 -34.58 10.37 23.78
N PHE A 884 -34.34 9.31 23.00
CA PHE A 884 -34.93 8.00 23.22
C PHE A 884 -34.42 7.38 24.53
N CYS A 885 -35.30 6.70 25.26
CA CYS A 885 -34.97 5.95 26.47
C CYS A 885 -35.48 4.52 26.31
N GLY A 886 -34.56 3.55 26.29
CA GLY A 886 -34.84 2.15 25.99
C GLY A 886 -33.66 1.47 25.31
N THR A 887 -33.89 0.34 24.64
CA THR A 887 -32.89 -0.34 23.80
C THR A 887 -33.29 -0.36 22.33
N ILE A 888 -32.31 -0.30 21.43
CA ILE A 888 -32.47 -0.43 19.98
C ILE A 888 -31.55 -1.57 19.52
N ASP A 889 -32.02 -2.38 18.59
CA ASP A 889 -31.31 -3.53 18.04
C ASP A 889 -31.63 -3.70 16.53
N ASP A 890 -30.82 -4.44 15.78
CA ASP A 890 -31.03 -4.76 14.36
C ASP A 890 -31.36 -3.54 13.47
N PHE A 891 -30.63 -2.43 13.62
CA PHE A 891 -30.96 -1.17 12.94
C PHE A 891 -30.47 -1.20 11.49
N LYS A 892 -31.39 -1.15 10.52
CA LYS A 892 -31.08 -1.22 9.08
C LYS A 892 -31.78 -0.13 8.28
N ILE A 893 -31.08 0.39 7.28
CA ILE A 893 -31.60 1.34 6.30
C ILE A 893 -31.53 0.70 4.91
N PHE A 894 -32.62 0.75 4.16
CA PHE A 894 -32.68 0.32 2.77
C PHE A 894 -32.97 1.50 1.85
N SER A 895 -32.43 1.47 0.63
CA SER A 895 -32.69 2.46 -0.43
C SER A 895 -33.96 2.18 -1.24
N ILE A 896 -34.80 1.24 -0.78
CA ILE A 896 -36.08 0.87 -1.37
C ILE A 896 -37.17 0.90 -0.30
N ALA A 897 -38.42 1.10 -0.72
CA ALA A 897 -39.57 0.80 0.12
C ALA A 897 -39.77 -0.72 0.14
N LEU A 898 -39.58 -1.36 1.30
CA LEU A 898 -39.88 -2.78 1.48
C LEU A 898 -41.38 -3.02 1.42
N THR A 899 -41.76 -4.17 0.90
CA THR A 899 -43.15 -4.63 0.85
C THR A 899 -43.60 -5.11 2.22
N GLU A 900 -44.92 -5.13 2.45
CA GLU A 900 -45.49 -5.71 3.68
C GLU A 900 -45.05 -7.16 3.91
N LYS A 901 -44.91 -7.95 2.83
CA LYS A 901 -44.40 -9.32 2.93
C LYS A 901 -42.94 -9.35 3.40
N GLU A 902 -42.06 -8.55 2.81
CA GLU A 902 -40.64 -8.50 3.20
C GLU A 902 -40.48 -8.08 4.67
N ILE A 903 -41.28 -7.12 5.14
CA ILE A 903 -41.27 -6.68 6.54
C ILE A 903 -41.86 -7.77 7.46
N GLY A 904 -42.91 -8.46 7.02
CA GLY A 904 -43.48 -9.60 7.73
C GLY A 904 -42.51 -10.77 7.85
N ASP A 905 -41.76 -11.06 6.78
CA ASP A 905 -40.72 -12.10 6.76
C ASP A 905 -39.57 -11.72 7.72
N MET A 906 -39.16 -10.45 7.78
CA MET A 906 -38.20 -9.95 8.77
C MET A 906 -38.73 -10.13 10.21
N TYR A 907 -39.98 -9.75 10.47
CA TYR A 907 -40.60 -9.94 11.78
C TYR A 907 -40.65 -11.42 12.20
N ASN A 908 -41.00 -12.32 11.29
CA ASN A 908 -41.00 -13.76 11.56
C ASN A 908 -39.59 -14.33 11.76
N GLY A 909 -38.56 -13.68 11.22
CA GLY A 909 -37.16 -13.99 11.50
C GLY A 909 -36.70 -13.48 12.88
N THR A 910 -37.13 -12.29 13.28
CA THR A 910 -36.84 -11.68 14.59
C THR A 910 -37.57 -12.37 15.74
N VAL A 911 -38.84 -12.73 15.53
CA VAL A 911 -39.58 -13.66 16.39
C VAL A 911 -39.19 -15.07 15.97
N GLY A 912 -37.95 -15.44 16.28
CA GLY A 912 -37.51 -16.82 16.12
C GLY A 912 -38.56 -17.77 16.70
N ILE A 913 -38.62 -18.96 16.14
CA ILE A 913 -39.39 -20.14 16.57
C ILE A 913 -39.04 -20.46 18.04
N ASN A 914 -39.52 -19.63 18.96
CA ASN A 914 -39.25 -19.63 20.39
C ASN A 914 -40.52 -19.93 21.19
N ASP A 915 -41.43 -20.69 20.60
CA ASP A 915 -42.51 -21.39 21.30
C ASP A 915 -42.63 -22.85 20.81
N VAL A 916 -41.48 -23.49 20.60
CA VAL A 916 -41.38 -24.95 20.70
C VAL A 916 -40.33 -25.24 21.75
N ASP A 917 -40.78 -25.79 22.88
CA ASP A 917 -39.97 -26.25 24.02
C ASP A 917 -38.60 -26.82 23.58
N GLY A 918 -37.52 -26.13 23.97
CA GLY A 918 -36.25 -26.78 24.29
C GLY A 918 -35.17 -26.92 23.22
N MET A 919 -34.82 -25.87 22.47
CA MET A 919 -33.56 -25.85 21.70
C MET A 919 -32.77 -24.55 21.89
N THR A 920 -31.72 -24.61 22.72
CA THR A 920 -30.60 -23.66 22.76
C THR A 920 -29.52 -24.10 21.75
N ASP A 921 -28.91 -23.14 21.06
CA ASP A 921 -27.73 -23.22 20.17
C ASP A 921 -27.82 -24.13 18.93
N GLY A 922 -28.01 -23.53 17.76
CA GLY A 922 -27.93 -24.18 16.46
C GLY A 922 -26.58 -24.01 15.76
N SER A 923 -25.46 -24.46 16.35
CA SER A 923 -24.20 -24.59 15.61
C SER A 923 -24.21 -25.89 14.79
N ILE A 924 -23.98 -25.82 13.48
CA ILE A 924 -23.63 -27.01 12.67
C ILE A 924 -22.26 -27.49 13.10
N ALA A 925 -22.13 -28.79 13.36
CA ALA A 925 -20.86 -29.43 13.66
C ALA A 925 -20.49 -30.41 12.53
N LEU A 926 -19.41 -30.06 11.84
CA LEU A 926 -18.72 -30.95 10.91
C LEU A 926 -17.82 -31.89 11.72
N GLU A 927 -18.17 -33.18 11.75
CA GLU A 927 -17.48 -34.15 12.61
C GLU A 927 -16.03 -34.42 12.16
N ASN A 928 -15.71 -34.12 10.90
CA ASN A 928 -14.43 -34.38 10.25
C ASN A 928 -13.92 -33.16 9.47
N THR A 929 -13.31 -32.19 10.17
CA THR A 929 -12.77 -30.94 9.58
C THR A 929 -11.54 -31.12 8.70
N VAL A 930 -10.98 -32.34 8.67
CA VAL A 930 -9.97 -32.78 7.73
C VAL A 930 -10.37 -34.16 7.20
N VAL A 931 -10.54 -34.29 5.90
CA VAL A 931 -10.94 -35.53 5.22
C VAL A 931 -9.95 -35.91 4.13
N SER A 932 -9.78 -37.20 3.85
CA SER A 932 -8.97 -37.63 2.70
C SER A 932 -9.77 -37.47 1.40
N LYS A 933 -9.09 -37.30 0.26
CA LYS A 933 -9.76 -37.28 -1.05
C LYS A 933 -10.66 -38.50 -1.26
N GLY A 934 -11.96 -38.26 -1.49
CA GLY A 934 -12.99 -39.31 -1.67
C GLY A 934 -13.65 -39.78 -0.36
N GLU A 935 -13.25 -39.28 0.80
CA GLU A 935 -13.90 -39.55 2.07
C GLU A 935 -15.12 -38.61 2.26
N PRO A 936 -16.29 -39.12 2.71
CA PRO A 936 -17.51 -38.32 2.83
C PRO A 936 -17.45 -37.34 4.00
N LEU A 937 -18.06 -36.16 3.82
CA LEU A 937 -18.24 -35.16 4.87
C LEU A 937 -19.39 -35.58 5.77
N ARG A 938 -19.17 -35.57 7.09
CA ARG A 938 -20.19 -35.90 8.10
C ARG A 938 -20.65 -34.64 8.78
N LEU A 939 -21.94 -34.36 8.64
CA LEU A 939 -22.58 -33.16 9.14
C LEU A 939 -23.57 -33.55 10.22
N SER A 940 -23.57 -32.80 11.31
CA SER A 940 -24.57 -32.89 12.36
C SER A 940 -25.05 -31.49 12.75
N ALA A 941 -26.31 -31.37 13.12
CA ALA A 941 -26.89 -30.11 13.59
C ALA A 941 -28.01 -30.42 14.59
N VAL A 942 -28.04 -29.69 15.70
CA VAL A 942 -29.10 -29.81 16.69
C VAL A 942 -30.35 -29.11 16.13
N GLY A 943 -31.48 -29.81 16.08
CA GLY A 943 -32.76 -29.25 15.61
C GLY A 943 -33.12 -29.47 14.15
N LEU A 944 -32.23 -30.04 13.33
CA LEU A 944 -32.48 -30.32 11.91
C LEU A 944 -32.68 -31.82 11.59
N SER A 945 -33.06 -32.63 12.59
CA SER A 945 -33.23 -34.08 12.47
C SER A 945 -34.44 -34.55 11.66
N SER A 946 -35.28 -33.62 11.21
CA SER A 946 -36.45 -33.91 10.39
C SER A 946 -36.75 -32.80 9.36
N VAL A 947 -35.77 -31.97 9.04
CA VAL A 947 -35.93 -30.81 8.14
C VAL A 947 -35.10 -31.03 6.87
N PRO A 948 -35.71 -31.01 5.67
CA PRO A 948 -34.96 -31.04 4.43
C PRO A 948 -33.97 -29.87 4.37
N CYS A 949 -32.73 -30.19 4.01
CA CYS A 949 -31.63 -29.24 3.98
C CYS A 949 -30.94 -29.28 2.61
N ARG A 950 -30.55 -28.12 2.12
CA ARG A 950 -29.61 -27.96 1.02
C ARG A 950 -28.22 -27.74 1.59
N VAL A 951 -27.27 -28.57 1.21
CA VAL A 951 -25.87 -28.47 1.61
C VAL A 951 -25.02 -28.07 0.41
N SER A 952 -24.30 -26.98 0.55
CA SER A 952 -23.51 -26.35 -0.51
C SER A 952 -22.05 -26.27 -0.05
N VAL A 953 -21.10 -26.62 -0.92
CA VAL A 953 -19.65 -26.51 -0.65
C VAL A 953 -19.04 -25.49 -1.58
N PHE A 954 -18.28 -24.56 -1.03
CA PHE A 954 -17.64 -23.45 -1.73
C PHE A 954 -16.11 -23.53 -1.64
N SER A 955 -15.42 -23.00 -2.66
CA SER A 955 -13.99 -22.70 -2.59
C SER A 955 -13.74 -21.53 -1.63
N MET A 956 -12.48 -21.32 -1.23
CA MET A 956 -12.10 -20.15 -0.41
C MET A 956 -12.29 -18.81 -1.13
N GLN A 957 -12.45 -18.81 -2.46
CA GLN A 957 -12.78 -17.65 -3.28
C GLN A 957 -14.30 -17.47 -3.47
N GLY A 958 -15.13 -18.26 -2.78
CA GLY A 958 -16.59 -18.12 -2.77
C GLY A 958 -17.32 -18.80 -3.95
N THR A 959 -16.62 -19.57 -4.79
CA THR A 959 -17.24 -20.29 -5.91
C THR A 959 -17.93 -21.56 -5.42
N LEU A 960 -19.20 -21.80 -5.82
CA LEU A 960 -19.90 -23.05 -5.52
C LEU A 960 -19.24 -24.24 -6.25
N VAL A 961 -18.81 -25.25 -5.49
CA VAL A 961 -18.07 -26.41 -6.00
C VAL A 961 -18.94 -27.67 -6.04
N SER A 962 -19.82 -27.85 -5.06
CA SER A 962 -20.80 -28.95 -5.06
C SER A 962 -22.03 -28.61 -4.23
N GLU A 963 -23.17 -29.22 -4.55
CA GLU A 963 -24.41 -29.04 -3.80
C GLU A 963 -25.18 -30.37 -3.68
N SER A 964 -25.87 -30.58 -2.57
CA SER A 964 -26.66 -31.78 -2.29
C SER A 964 -27.86 -31.46 -1.42
N ASN A 965 -29.02 -32.02 -1.77
CA ASN A 965 -30.23 -31.93 -0.94
C ASN A 965 -30.32 -33.19 -0.07
N VAL A 966 -30.45 -32.99 1.25
CA VAL A 966 -30.58 -34.06 2.25
C VAL A 966 -31.90 -33.91 2.99
N GLN A 967 -32.50 -35.01 3.40
CA GLN A 967 -33.82 -34.99 4.06
C GLN A 967 -33.75 -34.49 5.52
N SER A 968 -32.59 -34.61 6.16
CA SER A 968 -32.35 -34.21 7.56
C SER A 968 -30.86 -34.29 7.90
N LEU A 969 -30.44 -33.67 9.00
CA LEU A 969 -29.13 -33.85 9.64
C LEU A 969 -29.25 -34.68 10.94
N PRO A 970 -28.31 -35.57 11.28
CA PRO A 970 -27.00 -35.73 10.64
C PRO A 970 -27.06 -36.46 9.29
N CYS A 971 -26.13 -36.14 8.40
CA CYS A 971 -25.99 -36.80 7.09
C CYS A 971 -24.52 -36.98 6.71
N SER A 972 -24.26 -37.88 5.76
CA SER A 972 -22.97 -38.01 5.09
C SER A 972 -23.10 -37.56 3.63
N ILE A 973 -22.19 -36.72 3.15
CA ILE A 973 -22.18 -36.24 1.76
C ILE A 973 -20.89 -36.73 1.10
N GLU A 974 -21.04 -37.49 0.02
CA GLU A 974 -19.88 -37.88 -0.80
C GLU A 974 -19.33 -36.67 -1.56
N GLN A 975 -18.02 -36.50 -1.51
CA GLN A 975 -17.33 -35.41 -2.19
C GLN A 975 -16.09 -35.94 -2.92
N SER A 976 -15.85 -35.42 -4.13
CA SER A 976 -14.67 -35.73 -4.94
C SER A 976 -13.87 -34.45 -5.21
N LEU A 977 -13.65 -33.65 -4.17
CA LEU A 977 -12.93 -32.38 -4.27
C LEU A 977 -11.42 -32.64 -4.36
N PRO A 978 -10.67 -31.77 -5.08
CA PRO A 978 -9.21 -31.73 -5.00
C PRO A 978 -8.71 -31.46 -3.57
N SER A 979 -7.43 -31.75 -3.31
CA SER A 979 -6.80 -31.36 -2.04
C SER A 979 -6.79 -29.84 -1.91
N GLY A 980 -7.28 -29.31 -0.79
CA GLY A 980 -7.51 -27.88 -0.63
C GLY A 980 -8.40 -27.55 0.57
N CYS A 981 -8.58 -26.25 0.83
CA CYS A 981 -9.46 -25.75 1.88
C CYS A 981 -10.79 -25.30 1.27
N TYR A 982 -11.90 -25.64 1.92
CA TYR A 982 -13.26 -25.39 1.44
C TYR A 982 -14.16 -24.94 2.59
N VAL A 983 -15.31 -24.36 2.25
CA VAL A 983 -16.38 -24.01 3.20
C VAL A 983 -17.61 -24.84 2.85
N VAL A 984 -18.19 -25.53 3.83
CA VAL A 984 -19.53 -26.12 3.68
C VAL A 984 -20.56 -25.22 4.34
N SER A 985 -21.73 -25.10 3.73
CA SER A 985 -22.87 -24.34 4.19
C SER A 985 -24.10 -25.22 4.13
N VAL A 986 -24.99 -25.10 5.12
CA VAL A 986 -26.28 -25.79 5.11
C VAL A 986 -27.40 -24.77 5.22
N ALA A 987 -28.40 -24.89 4.35
CA ALA A 987 -29.62 -24.12 4.38
C ALA A 987 -30.80 -25.08 4.58
N ALA A 988 -31.61 -24.87 5.62
CA ALA A 988 -32.85 -25.61 5.76
C ALA A 988 -33.91 -25.03 4.81
N GLU A 989 -34.72 -25.88 4.20
CA GLU A 989 -35.68 -25.49 3.18
C GLU A 989 -36.71 -24.52 3.78
N GLY A 990 -36.76 -23.29 3.26
CA GLY A 990 -37.64 -22.22 3.75
C GLY A 990 -37.07 -21.28 4.82
N THR A 991 -35.83 -21.50 5.30
CA THR A 991 -35.24 -20.68 6.38
C THR A 991 -33.93 -19.96 6.02
N GLY A 992 -33.38 -20.16 4.82
CA GLY A 992 -32.08 -19.59 4.42
C GLY A 992 -30.87 -20.40 4.92
N ILE A 993 -29.66 -19.86 4.81
CA ILE A 993 -28.43 -20.49 5.32
C ILE A 993 -28.49 -20.51 6.84
N VAL A 994 -28.44 -21.70 7.42
CA VAL A 994 -28.54 -21.91 8.86
C VAL A 994 -27.17 -21.88 9.53
N ALA A 995 -26.12 -22.37 8.86
CA ALA A 995 -24.73 -22.20 9.31
C ALA A 995 -23.70 -22.63 8.24
N SER A 996 -22.44 -22.24 8.45
CA SER A 996 -21.29 -22.62 7.60
C SER A 996 -20.04 -22.97 8.42
N GLN A 997 -19.17 -23.83 7.87
CA GLN A 997 -17.93 -24.26 8.52
C GLN A 997 -16.83 -24.60 7.49
N LYS A 998 -15.57 -24.29 7.82
CA LYS A 998 -14.38 -24.62 7.00
C LYS A 998 -13.93 -26.08 7.20
N PHE A 999 -13.42 -26.72 6.15
CA PHE A 999 -12.78 -28.03 6.21
C PHE A 999 -11.67 -28.18 5.15
N ILE A 1000 -10.77 -29.15 5.37
CA ILE A 1000 -9.62 -29.43 4.50
C ILE A 1000 -9.76 -30.81 3.87
N VAL A 1001 -9.53 -30.91 2.57
CA VAL A 1001 -9.35 -32.18 1.85
C VAL A 1001 -7.86 -32.44 1.66
N LYS A 1002 -7.37 -33.58 2.14
CA LYS A 1002 -5.99 -34.05 1.97
C LYS A 1002 -5.83 -34.92 0.75
#